data_AF-A0A834VN40-F1
#
_entry.id   AF-A0A834VN40-F1
#
_cell.length_a   1.000
_cell.length_b   1.000
_cell.length_c   1.000
_cell.angle_alpha   90.00
_cell.angle_beta   90.00
_cell.angle_gamma   90.00
#
_symmetry.space_group_name_H-M   'P 1'
#
loop_
_entity.id
_entity.type
_entity.pdbx_description
1 polymer ?
#
loop_
_entity_poly.entity_id
_entity_poly.type
_entity_poly.pdbx_seq_one_letter_code
_entity_poly.pdbx_strand_id
1 'polypeptide(L)'
;MELNLDDWVTNSNECFDINLYRSTNKNGPERLFDAFHPSYTYTVIEENETIAGYKNPSIQLDFRANDMKPQLKISFDQQLDLKKISPDLNQIDLSPELFREYLPETINEAAAPAPAEWKPPGERQSSFSLHGKQYEIWKASMTDPEARRIWINMRLLVILFIEGATIDGLDDEETLDRWSLYLMYDMTPLSQKNVSPYTLAGFSTSYRAWIFPTFEIARATKQLPSPAASVDGDGEKYTPPRLSQDPETFLFTDKLDLLQTPSRERISQFLVLPPYQGRLLGTRLYDHVFQDLATKPFIYEIPVEDPSEAFDAMRDYGDITYLRALLAFQKLSIASNIPPESLRKDSPIPRDQILGNGIDLEQLRKETKIVSRQFYRMVELHLLSTIPPNNRSRSRITRKAKSSNENDRRYYFWRLALKHRIYSQNADALDQMEDSAERVEKLESAVDSQQEEFEERLEGLEKRLSLAADDAAVPKAPGIVKAKLVRSSTKFANQILQHKDPTMANRQFNIAVLISGNGSNLQALIDACASGALPNTRITHVISNRKAAYGLERAAKASIPTTYHNLVPYKKQHPSDIDLARQQYDADLAKIILESTPRPDLIVCAGWMHIVTPAFLTPIAAAGIKIINLHPALPGEFAGAGAIERAWKAGQEEGLKRTGVMIHEVIAEVDAGDAVVTQEVELREGEALEALEERIHEVEHGLIVEGTRRVLGRIGGL
;
A
#
# COMPACT_ATOMS: atom_id res chain seq x y z
N MET A 1 44.64 -11.40 24.11
CA MET A 1 43.82 -12.02 23.05
C MET A 1 43.08 -10.88 22.39
N GLU A 2 43.32 -10.62 21.11
CA GLU A 2 42.51 -9.64 20.36
C GLU A 2 41.07 -10.15 20.35
N LEU A 3 40.13 -9.27 20.73
CA LEU A 3 38.72 -9.59 20.73
C LEU A 3 38.24 -9.57 19.27
N ASN A 4 37.88 -10.74 18.72
CA ASN A 4 37.30 -10.80 17.38
C ASN A 4 35.84 -10.33 17.46
N LEU A 5 35.54 -9.12 16.96
CA LEU A 5 34.19 -8.54 17.01
C LEU A 5 33.16 -9.32 16.19
N ASP A 6 33.60 -10.03 15.14
CA ASP A 6 32.73 -10.84 14.28
C ASP A 6 32.06 -12.00 15.05
N ASP A 7 32.67 -12.49 16.13
CA ASP A 7 32.08 -13.54 16.99
C ASP A 7 30.88 -13.04 17.83
N TRP A 8 30.65 -11.72 17.88
CA TRP A 8 29.68 -11.07 18.76
C TRP A 8 28.59 -10.31 17.99
N VAL A 9 28.61 -10.36 16.66
CA VAL A 9 27.60 -9.74 15.80
C VAL A 9 27.03 -10.83 14.92
N THR A 10 25.76 -11.14 15.07
CA THR A 10 25.07 -12.21 14.30
C THR A 10 23.88 -11.62 13.56
N ASN A 11 23.60 -12.11 12.35
CA ASN A 11 22.37 -11.78 11.65
C ASN A 11 21.18 -12.30 12.47
N SER A 12 20.30 -11.40 12.87
CA SER A 12 19.21 -11.73 13.77
C SER A 12 18.16 -12.64 13.14
N ASN A 13 17.96 -12.63 11.82
CA ASN A 13 17.04 -13.54 11.12
C ASN A 13 17.47 -15.01 11.30
N GLU A 14 18.78 -15.27 11.39
CA GLU A 14 19.35 -16.60 11.62
C GLU A 14 19.25 -17.05 13.09
N CYS A 15 19.03 -16.12 14.01
CA CYS A 15 18.94 -16.41 15.44
C CYS A 15 17.55 -16.93 15.87
N PHE A 16 16.51 -16.72 15.06
CA PHE A 16 15.16 -17.16 15.37
C PHE A 16 14.90 -18.59 14.93
N ASP A 17 14.40 -19.42 15.84
CA ASP A 17 13.82 -20.72 15.53
C ASP A 17 12.31 -20.68 15.82
N ILE A 18 11.49 -20.51 14.78
CA ILE A 18 10.03 -20.47 14.92
C ILE A 18 9.44 -21.86 14.69
N ASN A 19 8.64 -22.37 15.62
CA ASN A 19 8.04 -23.71 15.53
C ASN A 19 6.54 -23.71 15.80
N LEU A 20 5.85 -24.70 15.23
CA LEU A 20 4.49 -25.06 15.62
C LEU A 20 4.54 -26.35 16.44
N TYR A 21 3.88 -26.36 17.60
CA TYR A 21 3.84 -27.53 18.48
C TYR A 21 2.42 -27.94 18.85
N ARG A 22 2.29 -29.18 19.27
CA ARG A 22 1.07 -29.72 19.89
C ARG A 22 1.41 -30.35 21.24
N SER A 23 0.77 -29.87 22.30
CA SER A 23 0.90 -30.50 23.62
C SER A 23 0.21 -31.87 23.60
N THR A 24 0.88 -32.91 24.10
CA THR A 24 0.28 -34.24 24.28
C THR A 24 0.18 -34.58 25.77
N ASN A 25 -0.84 -35.35 26.18
CA ASN A 25 -1.03 -35.75 27.58
C ASN A 25 0.10 -36.64 28.14
N LYS A 26 1.01 -37.15 27.31
CA LYS A 26 1.99 -38.18 27.71
C LYS A 26 3.46 -37.79 27.53
N ASN A 27 3.81 -36.98 26.53
CA ASN A 27 5.20 -36.81 26.10
C ASN A 27 5.66 -35.35 25.97
N GLY A 28 4.91 -34.37 26.52
CA GLY A 28 5.24 -32.95 26.36
C GLY A 28 4.85 -32.38 24.99
N PRO A 29 5.31 -31.17 24.64
CA PRO A 29 5.05 -30.54 23.35
C PRO A 29 5.80 -31.26 22.21
N GLU A 30 5.07 -31.67 21.19
CA GLU A 30 5.61 -32.28 19.96
C GLU A 30 5.67 -31.22 18.85
N ARG A 31 6.85 -30.99 18.27
CA ARG A 31 7.01 -30.09 17.12
C ARG A 31 6.47 -30.75 15.85
N LEU A 32 5.74 -29.98 15.04
CA LEU A 32 5.04 -30.49 13.87
C LEU A 32 5.86 -30.42 12.59
N PHE A 33 6.82 -29.50 12.54
CA PHE A 33 7.67 -29.21 11.38
C PHE A 33 9.09 -28.90 11.86
N ASP A 34 10.03 -28.86 10.92
CA ASP A 34 11.31 -28.20 11.14
C ASP A 34 11.10 -26.71 11.42
N ALA A 35 12.02 -26.13 12.19
CA ALA A 35 11.98 -24.71 12.50
C ALA A 35 12.05 -23.88 11.21
N PHE A 36 11.38 -22.73 11.22
CA PHE A 36 11.47 -21.75 10.14
C PHE A 36 11.91 -20.40 10.68
N HIS A 37 12.51 -19.60 9.81
CA HIS A 37 13.15 -18.33 10.15
C HIS A 37 12.31 -17.15 9.63
N PRO A 38 12.36 -15.99 10.30
CA PRO A 38 11.68 -14.78 9.86
C PRO A 38 12.26 -14.26 8.53
N SER A 39 11.45 -13.53 7.78
CA SER A 39 11.92 -12.77 6.61
C SER A 39 12.49 -11.41 7.01
N TYR A 40 11.97 -10.84 8.10
CA TYR A 40 12.30 -9.52 8.60
C TYR A 40 12.37 -9.54 10.11
N THR A 41 13.28 -8.78 10.68
CA THR A 41 13.41 -8.56 12.12
C THR A 41 13.65 -7.11 12.47
N TYR A 42 13.82 -6.24 11.47
CA TYR A 42 14.25 -4.86 11.67
C TYR A 42 13.34 -4.02 12.59
N THR A 43 12.04 -4.32 12.61
CA THR A 43 11.07 -3.65 13.50
C THR A 43 11.21 -4.07 14.95
N VAL A 44 11.65 -5.31 15.21
CA VAL A 44 11.71 -5.90 16.57
C VAL A 44 13.11 -5.84 17.16
N ILE A 45 14.14 -6.01 16.32
CA ILE A 45 15.54 -6.08 16.72
C ILE A 45 16.20 -4.71 16.50
N GLU A 46 16.53 -4.38 15.25
CA GLU A 46 17.04 -3.06 14.84
C GLU A 46 17.15 -2.97 13.31
N GLU A 47 17.32 -1.76 12.76
CA GLU A 47 17.34 -1.50 11.30
C GLU A 47 18.30 -2.38 10.49
N ASN A 48 19.46 -2.74 11.06
CA ASN A 48 20.47 -3.56 10.39
C ASN A 48 20.23 -5.07 10.52
N GLU A 49 19.19 -5.48 11.24
CA GLU A 49 18.86 -6.88 11.51
C GLU A 49 20.02 -7.65 12.16
N THR A 50 20.76 -6.99 13.06
CA THR A 50 21.90 -7.58 13.76
C THR A 50 21.65 -7.69 15.27
N ILE A 51 22.22 -8.73 15.88
CA ILE A 51 22.30 -8.86 17.34
C ILE A 51 23.78 -8.73 17.71
N ALA A 52 24.10 -7.62 18.37
CA ALA A 52 25.45 -7.32 18.81
C ALA A 52 25.65 -7.60 20.31
N GLY A 53 26.83 -8.10 20.69
CA GLY A 53 27.26 -8.30 22.07
C GLY A 53 26.81 -9.62 22.71
N TYR A 54 26.27 -10.54 21.92
CA TYR A 54 25.89 -11.88 22.38
C TYR A 54 26.58 -12.93 21.50
N LYS A 55 27.18 -13.94 22.12
CA LYS A 55 27.81 -15.05 21.41
C LYS A 55 26.82 -16.19 21.24
N ASN A 56 26.64 -16.66 20.00
CA ASN A 56 25.68 -17.70 19.61
C ASN A 56 24.25 -17.43 20.16
N PRO A 57 23.66 -16.24 19.92
CA PRO A 57 22.30 -15.95 20.36
C PRO A 57 21.29 -16.86 19.66
N SER A 58 20.30 -17.31 20.40
CA SER A 58 19.18 -18.15 19.92
C SER A 58 17.88 -17.69 20.55
N ILE A 59 16.87 -17.48 19.69
CA ILE A 59 15.52 -17.02 20.03
C ILE A 59 14.55 -18.12 19.57
N GLN A 60 14.11 -18.96 20.48
CA GLN A 60 13.13 -20.01 20.19
C GLN A 60 11.73 -19.48 20.44
N LEU A 61 10.91 -19.47 19.38
CA LEU A 61 9.55 -18.96 19.40
C LEU A 61 8.57 -20.07 18.97
N ASP A 62 7.98 -20.73 19.95
CA ASP A 62 7.14 -21.91 19.75
C ASP A 62 5.65 -21.53 19.89
N PHE A 63 4.84 -21.80 18.87
CA PHE A 63 3.41 -21.49 18.85
C PHE A 63 2.56 -22.76 18.92
N ARG A 64 1.54 -22.77 19.79
CA ARG A 64 0.60 -23.89 19.86
C ARG A 64 -0.25 -23.94 18.59
N ALA A 65 -0.26 -25.09 17.92
CA ALA A 65 -0.79 -25.25 16.57
C ALA A 65 -2.25 -24.77 16.35
N ASN A 66 -3.13 -24.89 17.35
CA ASN A 66 -4.55 -24.59 17.16
C ASN A 66 -4.92 -23.12 17.43
N ASP A 67 -4.35 -22.48 18.45
CA ASP A 67 -4.73 -21.12 18.88
C ASP A 67 -3.56 -20.15 18.96
N MET A 68 -2.40 -20.58 18.46
CA MET A 68 -1.17 -19.81 18.39
C MET A 68 -0.64 -19.34 19.75
N LYS A 69 -1.00 -19.96 20.88
CA LYS A 69 -0.41 -19.55 22.17
C LYS A 69 1.12 -19.64 22.12
N PRO A 70 1.86 -18.53 22.29
CA PRO A 70 3.31 -18.51 22.12
C PRO A 70 4.05 -19.00 23.37
N GLN A 71 5.28 -19.46 23.17
CA GLN A 71 6.31 -19.69 24.17
C GLN A 71 7.62 -19.11 23.64
N LEU A 72 8.32 -18.34 24.48
CA LEU A 72 9.56 -17.67 24.11
C LEU A 72 10.69 -18.18 25.01
N LYS A 73 11.78 -18.60 24.39
CA LYS A 73 13.03 -18.92 25.10
C LYS A 73 14.19 -18.25 24.39
N ILE A 74 14.93 -17.45 25.15
CA ILE A 74 16.13 -16.77 24.68
C ILE A 74 17.33 -17.40 25.39
N SER A 75 18.39 -17.67 24.63
CA SER A 75 19.65 -18.17 25.17
C SER A 75 20.84 -17.67 24.35
N PHE A 76 21.99 -17.55 25.00
CA PHE A 76 23.27 -17.22 24.38
C PHE A 76 24.38 -17.78 25.26
N ASP A 77 25.55 -18.04 24.69
CA ASP A 77 26.67 -18.64 25.43
C ASP A 77 27.34 -17.63 26.36
N GLN A 78 27.53 -16.41 25.87
CA GLN A 78 28.23 -15.33 26.56
C GLN A 78 27.64 -13.97 26.14
N GLN A 79 27.74 -12.99 27.04
CA GLN A 79 27.36 -11.60 26.80
C GLN A 79 28.58 -10.70 27.02
N LEU A 80 28.79 -9.76 26.12
CA LEU A 80 29.82 -8.73 26.18
C LEU A 80 29.17 -7.36 26.07
N ASP A 81 29.53 -6.46 26.98
CA ASP A 81 29.09 -5.07 26.95
C ASP A 81 29.89 -4.29 25.90
N LEU A 82 29.40 -4.31 24.66
CA LEU A 82 30.02 -3.64 23.52
C LEU A 82 29.86 -2.12 23.59
N LYS A 83 28.90 -1.58 24.35
CA LYS A 83 28.76 -0.11 24.54
C LYS A 83 30.04 0.52 25.10
N LYS A 84 30.83 -0.25 25.86
CA LYS A 84 32.13 0.19 26.41
C LYS A 84 33.30 0.09 25.43
N ILE A 85 33.15 -0.65 24.34
CA ILE A 85 34.23 -1.03 23.41
C ILE A 85 34.06 -0.34 22.05
N SER A 86 32.83 -0.27 21.54
CA SER A 86 32.48 0.36 20.28
C SER A 86 31.13 1.09 20.44
N PRO A 87 31.14 2.40 20.74
CA PRO A 87 29.94 3.20 20.96
C PRO A 87 29.02 3.27 19.74
N ASP A 88 29.56 3.02 18.54
CA ASP A 88 28.85 3.10 17.28
C ASP A 88 27.96 1.86 17.01
N LEU A 89 28.19 0.77 17.75
CA LEU A 89 27.35 -0.43 17.66
C LEU A 89 26.17 -0.31 18.62
N ASN A 90 24.96 -0.36 18.06
CA ASN A 90 23.76 -0.47 18.86
C ASN A 90 23.68 -1.88 19.46
N GLN A 91 23.72 -1.97 20.79
CA GLN A 91 23.57 -3.22 21.52
C GLN A 91 22.21 -3.22 22.22
N ILE A 92 21.30 -4.02 21.69
CA ILE A 92 19.97 -4.26 22.27
C ILE A 92 20.04 -5.12 23.52
N ASP A 93 19.05 -4.98 24.40
CA ASP A 93 18.83 -5.93 25.49
C ASP A 93 18.12 -7.16 24.94
N LEU A 94 18.84 -8.27 24.78
CA LEU A 94 18.29 -9.52 24.29
C LEU A 94 17.64 -10.28 25.45
N SER A 95 16.51 -9.76 25.91
CA SER A 95 15.70 -10.31 26.99
C SER A 95 14.24 -10.48 26.54
N PRO A 96 13.41 -11.24 27.27
CA PRO A 96 11.99 -11.37 26.92
C PRO A 96 11.23 -10.03 26.86
N GLU A 97 11.73 -9.01 27.54
CA GLU A 97 11.12 -7.67 27.56
C GLU A 97 11.12 -7.02 26.17
N LEU A 98 12.10 -7.33 25.32
CA LEU A 98 12.16 -6.90 23.91
C LEU A 98 10.90 -7.25 23.11
N PHE A 99 10.23 -8.35 23.49
CA PHE A 99 9.08 -8.88 22.78
C PHE A 99 7.73 -8.55 23.44
N ARG A 100 7.75 -7.77 24.53
CA ARG A 100 6.57 -7.52 25.37
C ARG A 100 5.40 -6.90 24.60
N GLU A 101 5.69 -5.98 23.70
CA GLU A 101 4.67 -5.29 22.90
C GLU A 101 4.11 -6.15 21.77
N TYR A 102 4.81 -7.23 21.40
CA TYR A 102 4.44 -8.11 20.29
C TYR A 102 3.84 -9.43 20.73
N LEU A 103 3.97 -9.79 22.01
CA LEU A 103 3.47 -11.03 22.59
C LEU A 103 2.39 -10.75 23.64
N PRO A 104 1.53 -11.74 23.99
CA PRO A 104 0.58 -11.59 25.10
C PRO A 104 1.31 -11.51 26.45
N GLU A 105 0.70 -10.91 27.48
CA GLU A 105 1.31 -10.75 28.81
C GLU A 105 1.78 -12.07 29.46
N THR A 106 1.15 -13.21 29.12
CA THR A 106 1.48 -14.53 29.66
C THR A 106 2.09 -15.46 28.61
N ILE A 107 3.43 -15.46 28.52
CA ILE A 107 4.19 -16.18 27.49
C ILE A 107 4.71 -17.56 27.97
N ASN A 108 5.05 -17.70 29.25
CA ASN A 108 5.87 -18.82 29.75
C ASN A 108 5.10 -19.94 30.44
N GLU A 109 3.78 -19.98 30.31
CA GLU A 109 2.99 -21.09 30.86
C GLU A 109 2.94 -22.26 29.88
N ALA A 110 3.36 -23.45 30.35
CA ALA A 110 3.14 -24.69 29.63
C ALA A 110 1.62 -24.89 29.42
N ALA A 111 1.17 -24.69 28.18
CA ALA A 111 -0.23 -24.75 27.87
C ALA A 111 -0.71 -26.20 27.90
N ALA A 112 -1.71 -26.49 28.75
CA ALA A 112 -2.40 -27.77 28.71
C ALA A 112 -2.92 -28.03 27.28
N PRO A 113 -2.91 -29.28 26.79
CA PRO A 113 -3.46 -29.59 25.48
C PRO A 113 -4.87 -29.03 25.32
N ALA A 114 -5.13 -28.44 24.16
CA ALA A 114 -6.48 -28.01 23.82
C ALA A 114 -7.41 -29.24 23.79
N PRO A 115 -8.67 -29.11 24.25
CA PRO A 115 -9.65 -30.18 24.19
C PRO A 115 -9.77 -30.76 22.77
N ALA A 116 -10.00 -32.06 22.65
CA ALA A 116 -10.24 -32.70 21.34
C ALA A 116 -11.44 -32.09 20.60
N GLU A 117 -12.37 -31.49 21.34
CA GLU A 117 -13.57 -30.83 20.83
C GLU A 117 -13.37 -29.33 20.52
N TRP A 118 -12.17 -28.78 20.76
CA TRP A 118 -11.87 -27.38 20.46
C TRP A 118 -12.08 -27.08 18.97
N LYS A 119 -12.64 -25.92 18.66
CA LYS A 119 -12.86 -25.42 17.29
C LYS A 119 -12.38 -23.98 17.18
N PRO A 120 -12.00 -23.53 15.97
CA PRO A 120 -11.71 -22.13 15.71
C PRO A 120 -12.91 -21.22 16.05
N PRO A 121 -12.65 -19.95 16.42
CA PRO A 121 -13.69 -18.98 16.71
C PRO A 121 -14.46 -18.55 15.44
N GLY A 122 -15.62 -17.93 15.66
CA GLY A 122 -16.52 -17.50 14.60
C GLY A 122 -17.19 -18.64 13.84
N GLU A 123 -17.38 -18.42 12.54
CA GLU A 123 -18.17 -19.30 11.67
C GLU A 123 -17.30 -20.02 10.65
N ARG A 124 -17.49 -21.33 10.51
CA ARG A 124 -16.88 -22.10 9.43
C ARG A 124 -17.52 -21.71 8.10
N GLN A 125 -16.73 -21.11 7.22
CA GLN A 125 -17.19 -20.63 5.92
C GLN A 125 -17.02 -21.68 4.82
N SER A 126 -15.92 -22.43 4.81
CA SER A 126 -15.68 -23.46 3.79
C SER A 126 -14.74 -24.58 4.26
N SER A 127 -14.74 -25.69 3.52
CA SER A 127 -13.83 -26.83 3.71
C SER A 127 -13.41 -27.39 2.35
N PHE A 128 -12.15 -27.77 2.20
CA PHE A 128 -11.63 -28.32 0.96
C PHE A 128 -10.49 -29.32 1.21
N SER A 129 -10.20 -30.16 0.22
CA SER A 129 -9.05 -31.06 0.25
C SER A 129 -8.01 -30.62 -0.78
N LEU A 130 -6.73 -30.71 -0.43
CA LEU A 130 -5.64 -30.38 -1.33
C LEU A 130 -4.41 -31.23 -0.98
N HIS A 131 -3.82 -31.90 -1.97
CA HIS A 131 -2.65 -32.78 -1.80
C HIS A 131 -2.83 -33.83 -0.67
N GLY A 132 -4.01 -34.44 -0.59
CA GLY A 132 -4.34 -35.47 0.42
C GLY A 132 -4.59 -34.95 1.84
N LYS A 133 -4.51 -33.63 2.06
CA LYS A 133 -4.82 -32.96 3.33
C LYS A 133 -6.20 -32.32 3.31
N GLN A 134 -6.79 -32.16 4.49
CA GLN A 134 -8.09 -31.50 4.67
C GLN A 134 -7.87 -30.11 5.25
N TYR A 135 -8.60 -29.12 4.75
CA TYR A 135 -8.51 -27.74 5.21
C TYR A 135 -9.90 -27.17 5.49
N GLU A 136 -9.98 -26.28 6.48
CA GLU A 136 -11.17 -25.48 6.77
C GLU A 136 -10.81 -24.00 6.85
N ILE A 137 -11.70 -23.14 6.35
CA ILE A 137 -11.59 -21.68 6.52
C ILE A 137 -12.72 -21.21 7.43
N TRP A 138 -12.33 -20.48 8.47
CA TRP A 138 -13.19 -19.89 9.49
C TRP A 138 -13.10 -18.37 9.42
N LYS A 139 -14.18 -17.69 9.77
CA LYS A 139 -14.25 -16.23 9.79
C LYS A 139 -14.85 -15.76 11.10
N ALA A 140 -14.19 -14.82 11.74
CA ALA A 140 -14.65 -14.17 12.96
C ALA A 140 -14.54 -12.65 12.84
N SER A 141 -15.37 -11.92 13.58
CA SER A 141 -15.14 -10.49 13.84
C SER A 141 -14.05 -10.37 14.90
N MET A 142 -13.23 -9.29 14.86
CA MET A 142 -12.29 -9.01 15.96
C MET A 142 -12.98 -8.61 17.29
N THR A 143 -14.30 -8.45 17.29
CA THR A 143 -15.10 -8.35 18.52
C THR A 143 -15.26 -9.69 19.25
N ASP A 144 -15.00 -10.84 18.58
CA ASP A 144 -14.95 -12.14 19.22
C ASP A 144 -13.67 -12.23 20.10
N PRO A 145 -13.79 -12.40 21.43
CA PRO A 145 -12.63 -12.41 22.32
C PRO A 145 -11.62 -13.51 22.00
N GLU A 146 -12.09 -14.67 21.53
CA GLU A 146 -11.22 -15.80 21.18
C GLU A 146 -10.48 -15.53 19.86
N ALA A 147 -11.15 -14.89 18.89
CA ALA A 147 -10.49 -14.45 17.64
C ALA A 147 -9.43 -13.38 17.92
N ARG A 148 -9.77 -12.37 18.73
CA ARG A 148 -8.82 -11.34 19.18
C ARG A 148 -7.63 -11.97 19.90
N ARG A 149 -7.86 -12.94 20.79
CA ARG A 149 -6.77 -13.66 21.47
C ARG A 149 -5.86 -14.38 20.49
N ILE A 150 -6.40 -15.09 19.50
CA ILE A 150 -5.60 -15.77 18.47
C ILE A 150 -4.76 -14.77 17.67
N TRP A 151 -5.33 -13.62 17.30
CA TRP A 151 -4.58 -12.57 16.62
C TRP A 151 -3.44 -12.01 17.49
N ILE A 152 -3.72 -11.63 18.75
CA ILE A 152 -2.70 -11.14 19.69
C ILE A 152 -1.58 -12.17 19.85
N ASN A 153 -1.95 -13.44 19.97
CA ASN A 153 -1.03 -14.56 20.09
C ASN A 153 -0.06 -14.65 18.89
N MET A 154 -0.52 -14.36 17.67
CA MET A 154 0.27 -14.51 16.44
C MET A 154 0.78 -13.20 15.84
N ARG A 155 0.50 -12.02 16.43
CA ARG A 155 0.83 -10.72 15.84
C ARG A 155 2.33 -10.51 15.56
N LEU A 156 3.20 -11.10 16.39
CA LEU A 156 4.65 -11.08 16.12
C LEU A 156 5.00 -11.75 14.77
N LEU A 157 4.26 -12.79 14.34
CA LEU A 157 4.48 -13.39 13.02
C LEU A 157 4.14 -12.42 11.88
N VAL A 158 3.20 -11.49 12.09
CA VAL A 158 2.90 -10.45 11.08
C VAL A 158 4.14 -9.60 10.85
N ILE A 159 4.74 -9.10 11.94
CA ILE A 159 5.95 -8.25 11.90
C ILE A 159 7.14 -9.00 11.29
N LEU A 160 7.27 -10.29 11.59
CA LEU A 160 8.40 -11.10 11.14
C LEU A 160 8.33 -11.55 9.66
N PHE A 161 7.15 -11.51 9.04
CA PHE A 161 6.94 -12.06 7.69
C PHE A 161 6.31 -11.09 6.68
N ILE A 162 5.79 -9.94 7.13
CA ILE A 162 5.18 -8.93 6.27
C ILE A 162 5.96 -7.63 6.41
N GLU A 163 6.61 -7.22 5.32
CA GLU A 163 7.38 -5.98 5.26
C GLU A 163 6.48 -4.77 5.53
N GLY A 164 6.93 -3.86 6.39
CA GLY A 164 6.20 -2.65 6.76
C GLY A 164 4.94 -2.90 7.59
N ALA A 165 4.74 -4.11 8.11
CA ALA A 165 3.59 -4.40 8.95
C ALA A 165 3.61 -3.61 10.27
N THR A 166 2.42 -3.21 10.72
CA THR A 166 2.19 -2.61 12.02
C THR A 166 1.12 -3.41 12.78
N ILE A 167 1.12 -3.27 14.11
CA ILE A 167 0.07 -3.81 14.98
C ILE A 167 -0.94 -2.74 15.43
N ASP A 168 -0.68 -1.48 15.10
CA ASP A 168 -1.44 -0.32 15.57
C ASP A 168 -2.86 -0.29 15.00
N GLY A 169 -3.84 0.00 15.86
CA GLY A 169 -5.24 0.19 15.47
C GLY A 169 -6.02 -1.10 15.17
N LEU A 170 -5.40 -2.29 15.31
CA LEU A 170 -6.12 -3.57 15.23
C LEU A 170 -6.78 -3.97 16.56
N ASP A 171 -6.44 -3.28 17.64
CA ASP A 171 -6.94 -3.48 19.00
C ASP A 171 -7.78 -2.31 19.52
N ASP A 172 -7.98 -1.27 18.70
CA ASP A 172 -8.83 -0.12 19.00
C ASP A 172 -10.31 -0.52 19.10
N GLU A 173 -10.86 -0.43 20.32
CA GLU A 173 -12.23 -0.83 20.65
C GLU A 173 -13.29 -0.10 19.81
N GLU A 174 -13.00 1.10 19.31
CA GLU A 174 -13.94 1.87 18.48
C GLU A 174 -14.05 1.33 17.05
N THR A 175 -13.08 0.53 16.60
CA THR A 175 -13.00 0.03 15.22
C THR A 175 -12.91 -1.48 15.10
N LEU A 176 -12.89 -2.23 16.21
CA LEU A 176 -12.85 -3.70 16.26
C LEU A 176 -13.95 -4.37 15.41
N ASP A 177 -15.15 -3.80 15.36
CA ASP A 177 -16.28 -4.34 14.59
C ASP A 177 -16.05 -4.29 13.06
N ARG A 178 -15.18 -3.38 12.60
CA ARG A 178 -14.79 -3.21 11.19
C ARG A 178 -13.72 -4.19 10.74
N TRP A 179 -13.05 -4.85 11.68
CA TRP A 179 -12.05 -5.86 11.39
C TRP A 179 -12.66 -7.26 11.32
N SER A 180 -12.35 -7.98 10.24
CA SER A 180 -12.65 -9.41 10.10
C SER A 180 -11.35 -10.21 10.05
N LEU A 181 -11.34 -11.35 10.72
CA LEU A 181 -10.24 -12.32 10.74
C LEU A 181 -10.68 -13.61 10.04
N TYR A 182 -9.95 -13.99 9.00
CA TYR A 182 -10.09 -15.27 8.30
C TYR A 182 -8.96 -16.19 8.73
N LEU A 183 -9.28 -17.39 9.19
CA LEU A 183 -8.33 -18.39 9.66
C LEU A 183 -8.44 -19.66 8.82
N MET A 184 -7.34 -20.09 8.23
CA MET A 184 -7.26 -21.34 7.47
C MET A 184 -6.51 -22.39 8.28
N TYR A 185 -7.15 -23.52 8.52
CA TYR A 185 -6.61 -24.61 9.33
C TYR A 185 -6.40 -25.87 8.49
N ASP A 186 -5.25 -26.54 8.67
CA ASP A 186 -5.06 -27.95 8.33
C ASP A 186 -5.78 -28.80 9.38
N MET A 187 -6.67 -29.65 8.88
CA MET A 187 -7.58 -30.52 9.62
C MET A 187 -7.36 -32.00 9.27
N THR A 188 -6.16 -32.32 8.78
CA THR A 188 -5.79 -33.70 8.46
C THR A 188 -5.91 -34.60 9.70
N PRO A 189 -6.64 -35.73 9.62
CA PRO A 189 -6.87 -36.60 10.76
C PRO A 189 -5.58 -37.05 11.46
N LEU A 190 -5.56 -36.91 12.77
CA LEU A 190 -4.42 -37.27 13.62
C LEU A 190 -4.54 -38.72 14.12
N SER A 191 -3.40 -39.37 14.33
CA SER A 191 -3.34 -40.68 14.98
C SER A 191 -3.72 -40.63 16.48
N GLN A 192 -3.53 -39.47 17.11
CA GLN A 192 -3.80 -39.23 18.53
C GLN A 192 -5.25 -38.73 18.74
N LYS A 193 -6.00 -39.35 19.66
CA LYS A 193 -7.45 -39.10 19.83
C LYS A 193 -7.84 -37.98 20.83
N ASN A 194 -6.89 -37.38 21.54
CA ASN A 194 -7.16 -36.47 22.67
C ASN A 194 -6.52 -35.08 22.53
N VAL A 195 -6.28 -34.63 21.31
CA VAL A 195 -5.67 -33.34 21.01
C VAL A 195 -6.47 -32.64 19.92
N SER A 196 -6.45 -31.30 19.90
CA SER A 196 -7.12 -30.54 18.83
C SER A 196 -6.58 -30.96 17.45
N PRO A 197 -7.48 -31.27 16.48
CA PRO A 197 -7.08 -31.63 15.12
C PRO A 197 -6.59 -30.44 14.29
N TYR A 198 -6.87 -29.22 14.75
CA TYR A 198 -6.61 -27.98 14.01
C TYR A 198 -5.13 -27.58 14.13
N THR A 199 -4.48 -27.35 12.98
CA THR A 199 -3.19 -26.64 12.89
C THR A 199 -3.36 -25.44 11.98
N LEU A 200 -3.10 -24.22 12.48
CA LEU A 200 -3.21 -23.02 11.67
C LEU A 200 -2.24 -23.11 10.49
N ALA A 201 -2.75 -22.91 9.28
CA ALA A 201 -1.99 -22.94 8.04
C ALA A 201 -1.76 -21.54 7.47
N GLY A 202 -2.68 -20.61 7.73
CA GLY A 202 -2.58 -19.22 7.33
C GLY A 202 -3.77 -18.39 7.80
N PHE A 203 -3.71 -17.08 7.61
CA PHE A 203 -4.79 -16.17 7.96
C PHE A 203 -4.81 -14.94 7.04
N SER A 204 -5.92 -14.21 7.11
CA SER A 204 -6.04 -12.87 6.52
C SER A 204 -6.87 -11.96 7.41
N THR A 205 -6.51 -10.68 7.49
CA THR A 205 -7.34 -9.64 8.07
C THR A 205 -7.92 -8.74 6.98
N SER A 206 -9.13 -8.24 7.21
CA SER A 206 -9.71 -7.20 6.35
C SER A 206 -10.35 -6.10 7.18
N TYR A 207 -10.20 -4.85 6.73
CA TYR A 207 -10.77 -3.68 7.37
C TYR A 207 -11.87 -3.05 6.51
N ARG A 208 -13.03 -2.80 7.11
CA ARG A 208 -14.15 -2.12 6.46
C ARG A 208 -14.08 -0.60 6.69
N ALA A 209 -13.67 0.13 5.66
CA ALA A 209 -13.68 1.58 5.65
C ALA A 209 -14.99 2.12 5.06
N TRP A 210 -15.68 2.98 5.80
CA TRP A 210 -16.82 3.73 5.27
C TRP A 210 -16.38 4.63 4.11
N ILE A 211 -17.23 4.77 3.09
CA ILE A 211 -17.01 5.72 2.00
C ILE A 211 -18.21 6.64 1.84
N PHE A 212 -17.94 7.89 1.43
CA PHE A 212 -18.99 8.86 1.21
C PHE A 212 -19.96 8.39 0.11
N PRO A 213 -21.27 8.28 0.38
CA PRO A 213 -22.24 7.66 -0.53
C PRO A 213 -22.68 8.62 -1.63
N THR A 214 -21.86 8.81 -2.67
CA THR A 214 -22.31 9.48 -3.90
C THR A 214 -23.47 8.71 -4.54
N PHE A 215 -24.27 9.34 -5.42
CA PHE A 215 -25.35 8.65 -6.13
C PHE A 215 -24.88 7.41 -6.88
N GLU A 216 -23.66 7.45 -7.41
CA GLU A 216 -23.03 6.31 -8.09
C GLU A 216 -22.74 5.18 -7.09
N ILE A 217 -22.06 5.49 -5.99
CA ILE A 217 -21.71 4.53 -4.95
C ILE A 217 -22.98 3.92 -4.36
N ALA A 218 -23.96 4.74 -3.98
CA ALA A 218 -25.20 4.29 -3.38
C ALA A 218 -26.03 3.38 -4.30
N ARG A 219 -25.97 3.58 -5.63
CA ARG A 219 -26.58 2.65 -6.59
C ARG A 219 -25.79 1.36 -6.72
N ALA A 220 -24.46 1.45 -6.82
CA ALA A 220 -23.58 0.28 -6.89
C ALA A 220 -23.69 -0.59 -5.63
N THR A 221 -23.91 0.04 -4.46
CA THR A 221 -24.09 -0.63 -3.17
C THR A 221 -25.55 -0.97 -2.83
N LYS A 222 -26.46 -0.84 -3.81
CA LYS A 222 -27.90 -1.16 -3.71
C LYS A 222 -28.65 -0.39 -2.60
N GLN A 223 -28.12 0.74 -2.14
CA GLN A 223 -28.80 1.65 -1.23
C GLN A 223 -29.78 2.58 -1.93
N LEU A 224 -29.57 2.82 -3.23
CA LEU A 224 -30.52 3.50 -4.11
C LEU A 224 -30.98 2.58 -5.23
N PRO A 225 -32.24 2.66 -5.66
CA PRO A 225 -32.69 1.95 -6.84
C PRO A 225 -31.92 2.43 -8.07
N SER A 226 -31.74 1.53 -9.04
CA SER A 226 -31.26 1.91 -10.37
C SER A 226 -32.23 2.92 -11.00
N PRO A 227 -31.76 3.95 -11.72
CA PRO A 227 -32.65 4.86 -12.43
C PRO A 227 -33.57 4.07 -13.37
N ALA A 228 -34.84 4.46 -13.45
CA ALA A 228 -35.73 3.90 -14.47
C ALA A 228 -35.13 4.14 -15.86
N ALA A 229 -35.18 3.13 -16.74
CA ALA A 229 -34.88 3.31 -18.16
C ALA A 229 -35.96 4.24 -18.74
N SER A 230 -35.65 5.51 -18.99
CA SER A 230 -36.69 6.51 -19.24
C SER A 230 -37.44 6.24 -20.55
N VAL A 231 -38.74 6.07 -20.46
CA VAL A 231 -39.72 6.41 -21.50
C VAL A 231 -40.90 7.06 -20.77
N ASP A 232 -41.17 8.31 -21.13
CA ASP A 232 -42.34 9.11 -20.74
C ASP A 232 -42.51 9.42 -19.25
N GLY A 233 -41.84 10.47 -18.73
CA GLY A 233 -42.34 11.38 -17.67
C GLY A 233 -42.76 10.85 -16.28
N ASP A 234 -42.94 9.54 -16.12
CA ASP A 234 -43.63 8.85 -15.02
C ASP A 234 -42.68 7.88 -14.32
N GLY A 235 -41.38 8.20 -14.29
CA GLY A 235 -40.46 7.50 -13.40
C GLY A 235 -40.93 7.71 -11.96
N GLU A 236 -41.21 6.62 -11.22
CA GLU A 236 -41.55 6.70 -9.80
C GLU A 236 -40.54 7.62 -9.10
N LYS A 237 -41.02 8.75 -8.58
CA LYS A 237 -40.18 9.65 -7.78
C LYS A 237 -39.64 8.84 -6.62
N TYR A 238 -38.32 8.61 -6.62
CA TYR A 238 -37.63 8.04 -5.47
C TYR A 238 -38.02 8.86 -4.24
N THR A 239 -38.78 8.24 -3.35
CA THR A 239 -39.16 8.84 -2.08
C THR A 239 -38.16 8.29 -1.06
N PRO A 240 -37.22 9.10 -0.55
CA PRO A 240 -36.28 8.60 0.44
C PRO A 240 -37.06 8.02 1.62
N PRO A 241 -36.60 6.88 2.19
CA PRO A 241 -37.20 6.35 3.40
C PRO A 241 -37.21 7.44 4.46
N ARG A 242 -38.38 7.71 5.05
CA ARG A 242 -38.48 8.62 6.19
C ARG A 242 -37.96 7.88 7.41
N LEU A 243 -36.84 8.33 7.95
CA LEU A 243 -36.36 7.88 9.25
C LEU A 243 -37.39 8.31 10.31
N SER A 244 -37.69 7.40 11.22
CA SER A 244 -38.62 7.60 12.32
C SER A 244 -37.93 8.42 13.40
N GLN A 245 -38.48 9.59 13.71
CA GLN A 245 -37.93 10.49 14.73
C GLN A 245 -38.76 10.39 16.00
N ASP A 246 -38.08 10.29 17.14
CA ASP A 246 -38.71 10.37 18.45
C ASP A 246 -39.31 11.78 18.65
N PRO A 247 -40.61 11.90 18.99
CA PRO A 247 -41.29 13.18 19.03
C PRO A 247 -40.91 14.06 20.24
N GLU A 248 -40.26 13.51 21.26
CA GLU A 248 -39.85 14.26 22.46
C GLU A 248 -38.38 14.70 22.38
N THR A 249 -37.50 13.81 21.92
CA THR A 249 -36.04 14.03 21.86
C THR A 249 -35.55 14.51 20.51
N PHE A 250 -36.39 14.40 19.46
CA PHE A 250 -36.01 14.67 18.07
C PHE A 250 -34.85 13.80 17.55
N LEU A 251 -34.55 12.68 18.21
CA LEU A 251 -33.53 11.73 17.75
C LEU A 251 -34.13 10.72 16.77
N PHE A 252 -33.35 10.28 15.79
CA PHE A 252 -33.76 9.19 14.92
C PHE A 252 -33.77 7.87 15.71
N THR A 253 -34.88 7.14 15.63
CA THR A 253 -35.08 5.84 16.30
C THR A 253 -34.48 4.69 15.51
N ASP A 254 -34.31 4.84 14.20
CA ASP A 254 -33.63 3.88 13.34
C ASP A 254 -32.14 3.84 13.67
N LYS A 255 -31.65 2.68 14.09
CA LYS A 255 -30.20 2.44 14.26
C LYS A 255 -29.60 2.06 12.90
N LEU A 256 -28.61 2.82 12.46
CA LEU A 256 -27.82 2.49 11.28
C LEU A 256 -26.80 1.41 11.65
N ASP A 257 -26.87 0.26 10.99
CA ASP A 257 -25.78 -0.71 11.05
C ASP A 257 -24.62 -0.19 10.18
N LEU A 258 -23.57 0.31 10.85
CA LEU A 258 -22.38 0.86 10.20
C LEU A 258 -21.73 -0.16 9.26
N LEU A 259 -21.83 -1.45 9.57
CA LEU A 259 -21.28 -2.52 8.75
C LEU A 259 -22.08 -2.76 7.46
N GLN A 260 -23.30 -2.21 7.34
CA GLN A 260 -24.14 -2.29 6.14
C GLN A 260 -24.19 -0.97 5.34
N THR A 261 -23.34 -0.01 5.70
CA THR A 261 -23.19 1.25 4.97
C THR A 261 -22.20 1.11 3.80
N PRO A 262 -22.22 2.02 2.80
CA PRO A 262 -21.33 1.92 1.65
C PRO A 262 -19.88 1.97 2.11
N SER A 263 -19.13 0.98 1.69
CA SER A 263 -17.78 0.77 2.21
C SER A 263 -16.81 0.22 1.16
N ARG A 264 -15.53 0.43 1.43
CA ARG A 264 -14.43 -0.36 0.84
C ARG A 264 -13.95 -1.32 1.90
N GLU A 265 -13.79 -2.60 1.55
CA GLU A 265 -13.25 -3.58 2.48
C GLU A 265 -11.86 -3.98 2.00
N ARG A 266 -10.85 -3.45 2.69
CA ARG A 266 -9.44 -3.61 2.34
C ARG A 266 -8.91 -4.90 2.93
N ILE A 267 -8.35 -5.78 2.11
CA ILE A 267 -7.52 -6.89 2.60
C ILE A 267 -6.22 -6.26 3.12
N SER A 268 -5.88 -6.52 4.38
CA SER A 268 -4.74 -5.89 5.06
C SER A 268 -3.61 -6.90 5.22
N GLN A 269 -3.58 -7.64 6.33
CA GLN A 269 -2.55 -8.65 6.57
C GLN A 269 -2.95 -9.97 5.92
N PHE A 270 -2.03 -10.62 5.21
CA PHE A 270 -2.28 -11.92 4.59
C PHE A 270 -1.02 -12.78 4.68
N LEU A 271 -1.10 -13.92 5.36
CA LEU A 271 0.04 -14.81 5.55
C LEU A 271 -0.38 -16.27 5.45
N VAL A 272 0.32 -17.03 4.60
CA VAL A 272 0.38 -18.49 4.70
C VAL A 272 1.67 -18.82 5.43
N LEU A 273 1.60 -19.62 6.49
CA LEU A 273 2.79 -19.94 7.28
C LEU A 273 3.81 -20.70 6.43
N PRO A 274 5.13 -20.47 6.62
CA PRO A 274 6.17 -21.03 5.73
C PRO A 274 6.06 -22.54 5.45
N PRO A 275 5.76 -23.43 6.42
CA PRO A 275 5.59 -24.86 6.16
C PRO A 275 4.45 -25.23 5.18
N TYR A 276 3.54 -24.29 4.92
CA TYR A 276 2.37 -24.45 4.06
C TYR A 276 2.47 -23.67 2.73
N GLN A 277 3.52 -22.87 2.54
CA GLN A 277 3.72 -22.11 1.31
C GLN A 277 4.08 -23.01 0.11
N GLY A 278 3.95 -22.47 -1.11
CA GLY A 278 4.24 -23.21 -2.35
C GLY A 278 3.22 -24.29 -2.73
N ARG A 279 2.08 -24.38 -2.03
CA ARG A 279 1.06 -25.44 -2.20
C ARG A 279 -0.32 -24.92 -2.60
N LEU A 280 -0.39 -23.77 -3.28
CA LEU A 280 -1.64 -23.11 -3.72
C LEU A 280 -2.64 -22.73 -2.60
N LEU A 281 -2.28 -22.91 -1.32
CA LEU A 281 -3.13 -22.57 -0.19
C LEU A 281 -3.42 -21.07 -0.08
N GLY A 282 -2.45 -20.22 -0.46
CA GLY A 282 -2.65 -18.77 -0.54
C GLY A 282 -3.78 -18.40 -1.51
N THR A 283 -3.76 -18.95 -2.72
CA THR A 283 -4.83 -18.74 -3.72
C THR A 283 -6.18 -19.19 -3.18
N ARG A 284 -6.27 -20.35 -2.51
CA ARG A 284 -7.52 -20.83 -1.91
C ARG A 284 -8.07 -19.89 -0.84
N LEU A 285 -7.21 -19.39 0.04
CA LEU A 285 -7.61 -18.43 1.07
C LEU A 285 -8.03 -17.09 0.45
N TYR A 286 -7.26 -16.56 -0.51
CA TYR A 286 -7.59 -15.34 -1.23
C TYR A 286 -8.93 -15.44 -1.96
N ASP A 287 -9.15 -16.49 -2.75
CA ASP A 287 -10.40 -16.71 -3.51
C ASP A 287 -11.60 -16.72 -2.57
N HIS A 288 -11.45 -17.35 -1.40
CA HIS A 288 -12.50 -17.40 -0.39
C HIS A 288 -12.81 -16.03 0.22
N VAL A 289 -11.77 -15.30 0.66
CA VAL A 289 -11.92 -13.93 1.19
C VAL A 289 -12.57 -13.03 0.14
N PHE A 290 -12.04 -13.02 -1.08
CA PHE A 290 -12.58 -12.21 -2.16
C PHE A 290 -14.03 -12.55 -2.46
N GLN A 291 -14.41 -13.84 -2.51
CA GLN A 291 -15.79 -14.26 -2.75
C GLN A 291 -16.74 -13.82 -1.63
N ASP A 292 -16.35 -13.95 -0.35
CA ASP A 292 -17.14 -13.43 0.77
C ASP A 292 -17.42 -11.92 0.60
N LEU A 293 -16.39 -11.14 0.30
CA LEU A 293 -16.52 -9.69 0.12
C LEU A 293 -17.32 -9.33 -1.15
N ALA A 294 -17.11 -10.06 -2.25
CA ALA A 294 -17.79 -9.84 -3.52
C ALA A 294 -19.32 -10.03 -3.42
N THR A 295 -19.80 -10.85 -2.49
CA THR A 295 -21.26 -11.09 -2.32
C THR A 295 -21.96 -10.00 -1.50
N LYS A 296 -21.25 -9.27 -0.63
CA LYS A 296 -21.83 -8.28 0.31
C LYS A 296 -22.33 -7.01 -0.40
N PRO A 297 -23.64 -6.71 -0.45
CA PRO A 297 -24.17 -5.65 -1.32
C PRO A 297 -23.66 -4.24 -1.01
N PHE A 298 -23.25 -3.97 0.23
CA PHE A 298 -22.78 -2.65 0.68
C PHE A 298 -21.29 -2.38 0.39
N ILE A 299 -20.54 -3.39 -0.06
CA ILE A 299 -19.14 -3.21 -0.47
C ILE A 299 -19.10 -2.69 -1.89
N TYR A 300 -18.46 -1.55 -2.10
CA TYR A 300 -18.24 -0.93 -3.39
C TYR A 300 -17.02 -1.52 -4.10
N GLU A 301 -15.88 -1.61 -3.39
CA GLU A 301 -14.60 -2.10 -3.94
C GLU A 301 -13.80 -2.86 -2.87
N ILE A 302 -12.95 -3.78 -3.34
CA ILE A 302 -12.07 -4.62 -2.51
C ILE A 302 -10.60 -4.26 -2.80
N PRO A 303 -10.04 -3.23 -2.14
CA PRO A 303 -8.63 -2.91 -2.22
C PRO A 303 -7.76 -3.89 -1.41
N VAL A 304 -6.46 -3.84 -1.65
CA VAL A 304 -5.44 -4.53 -0.86
C VAL A 304 -4.48 -3.46 -0.35
N GLU A 305 -4.12 -3.55 0.91
CA GLU A 305 -3.13 -2.69 1.56
C GLU A 305 -1.73 -3.11 1.12
N ASP A 306 -0.99 -2.19 0.50
CA ASP A 306 0.41 -2.34 0.12
C ASP A 306 0.84 -3.77 -0.26
N PRO A 307 0.24 -4.37 -1.32
CA PRO A 307 0.51 -5.75 -1.68
C PRO A 307 1.98 -5.94 -2.07
N SER A 308 2.58 -7.03 -1.58
CA SER A 308 3.89 -7.48 -2.07
C SER A 308 3.78 -8.04 -3.49
N GLU A 309 4.89 -8.12 -4.21
CA GLU A 309 4.94 -8.72 -5.55
C GLU A 309 4.40 -10.16 -5.58
N ALA A 310 4.71 -10.94 -4.53
CA ALA A 310 4.21 -12.30 -4.38
C ALA A 310 2.68 -12.34 -4.19
N PHE A 311 2.13 -11.37 -3.44
CA PHE A 311 0.67 -11.25 -3.28
C PHE A 311 0.02 -10.83 -4.60
N ASP A 312 0.55 -9.83 -5.30
CA ASP A 312 0.03 -9.38 -6.60
C ASP A 312 0.03 -10.50 -7.63
N ALA A 313 1.10 -11.30 -7.69
CA ALA A 313 1.16 -12.49 -8.52
C ALA A 313 0.03 -13.48 -8.20
N MET A 314 -0.17 -13.80 -6.91
CA MET A 314 -1.23 -14.68 -6.45
C MET A 314 -2.62 -14.12 -6.78
N ARG A 315 -2.83 -12.83 -6.54
CA ARG A 315 -4.06 -12.08 -6.80
C ARG A 315 -4.44 -12.12 -8.28
N ASP A 316 -3.46 -11.91 -9.17
CA ASP A 316 -3.67 -11.97 -10.62
C ASP A 316 -4.24 -13.33 -11.05
N TYR A 317 -3.76 -14.44 -10.48
CA TYR A 317 -4.31 -15.78 -10.75
C TYR A 317 -5.74 -15.97 -10.24
N GLY A 318 -6.06 -15.45 -9.05
CA GLY A 318 -7.41 -15.51 -8.48
C GLY A 318 -8.40 -14.66 -9.27
N ASP A 319 -8.07 -13.38 -9.47
CA ASP A 319 -8.92 -12.41 -10.17
C ASP A 319 -9.21 -12.84 -11.61
N ILE A 320 -8.21 -13.29 -12.37
CA ILE A 320 -8.43 -13.74 -13.76
C ILE A 320 -9.29 -15.01 -13.83
N THR A 321 -9.16 -15.92 -12.86
CA THR A 321 -9.95 -17.15 -12.78
C THR A 321 -11.41 -16.82 -12.47
N TYR A 322 -11.63 -15.94 -11.49
CA TYR A 322 -12.95 -15.41 -11.14
C TYR A 322 -13.61 -14.70 -12.34
N LEU A 323 -12.89 -13.76 -12.96
CA LEU A 323 -13.42 -12.97 -14.08
C LEU A 323 -13.75 -13.86 -15.28
N ARG A 324 -12.89 -14.84 -15.62
CA ARG A 324 -13.15 -15.79 -16.72
C ARG A 324 -14.34 -16.72 -16.43
N ALA A 325 -14.84 -16.81 -15.21
CA ALA A 325 -16.10 -17.51 -14.93
C ALA A 325 -17.35 -16.70 -15.34
N LEU A 326 -17.22 -15.39 -15.53
CA LEU A 326 -18.32 -14.50 -15.90
C LEU A 326 -18.55 -14.49 -17.41
N LEU A 327 -19.80 -14.74 -17.83
CA LEU A 327 -20.15 -14.75 -19.25
C LEU A 327 -19.92 -13.39 -19.95
N ALA A 328 -20.11 -12.28 -19.23
CA ALA A 328 -19.83 -10.94 -19.77
C ALA A 328 -18.34 -10.77 -20.05
N PHE A 329 -17.48 -11.23 -19.14
CA PHE A 329 -16.03 -11.12 -19.29
C PHE A 329 -15.49 -12.04 -20.38
N GLN A 330 -15.99 -13.28 -20.49
CA GLN A 330 -15.60 -14.22 -21.57
C GLN A 330 -15.91 -13.70 -22.98
N LYS A 331 -16.90 -12.81 -23.11
CA LYS A 331 -17.30 -12.20 -24.39
C LYS A 331 -16.43 -11.00 -24.78
N LEU A 332 -15.57 -10.53 -23.88
CA LEU A 332 -14.62 -9.48 -24.21
C LEU A 332 -13.74 -9.94 -25.36
N SER A 333 -13.55 -9.05 -26.33
CA SER A 333 -12.70 -9.30 -27.47
C SER A 333 -12.11 -7.99 -27.94
N ILE A 334 -10.87 -8.02 -28.42
CA ILE A 334 -10.26 -6.83 -28.99
C ILE A 334 -10.96 -6.49 -30.31
N ALA A 335 -11.36 -5.23 -30.47
CA ALA A 335 -11.93 -4.74 -31.73
C ALA A 335 -10.99 -5.06 -32.91
N SER A 336 -11.51 -5.71 -33.95
CA SER A 336 -10.74 -6.05 -35.15
C SER A 336 -10.65 -4.90 -36.16
N ASN A 337 -11.52 -3.90 -36.00
CA ASN A 337 -11.55 -2.65 -36.73
C ASN A 337 -12.09 -1.54 -35.82
N ILE A 338 -11.51 -0.35 -35.93
CA ILE A 338 -11.96 0.85 -35.19
C ILE A 338 -12.19 1.94 -36.23
N PRO A 339 -13.30 2.69 -36.15
CA PRO A 339 -13.59 3.72 -37.12
C PRO A 339 -12.43 4.73 -37.24
N PRO A 340 -12.01 5.15 -38.45
CA PRO A 340 -10.88 6.05 -38.63
C PRO A 340 -11.02 7.38 -37.86
N GLU A 341 -12.25 7.85 -37.65
CA GLU A 341 -12.57 9.03 -36.85
C GLU A 341 -12.17 8.89 -35.38
N SER A 342 -12.17 7.69 -34.82
CA SER A 342 -11.75 7.40 -33.44
C SER A 342 -10.24 7.15 -33.31
N LEU A 343 -9.51 7.13 -34.43
CA LEU A 343 -8.06 6.96 -34.50
C LEU A 343 -7.33 8.19 -35.05
N ARG A 344 -8.02 9.34 -35.14
CA ARG A 344 -7.35 10.60 -35.51
C ARG A 344 -6.35 10.99 -34.43
N LYS A 345 -5.28 11.68 -34.82
CA LYS A 345 -4.19 12.10 -33.92
C LYS A 345 -4.66 13.00 -32.76
N ASP A 346 -5.75 13.73 -32.96
CA ASP A 346 -6.34 14.67 -32.01
C ASP A 346 -7.42 14.04 -31.12
N SER A 347 -7.75 12.77 -31.34
CA SER A 347 -8.85 12.10 -30.66
C SER A 347 -8.32 11.25 -29.50
N PRO A 348 -9.01 11.21 -28.33
CA PRO A 348 -8.64 10.31 -27.24
C PRO A 348 -8.64 8.86 -27.69
N ILE A 349 -7.71 8.06 -27.15
CA ILE A 349 -7.65 6.63 -27.47
C ILE A 349 -8.92 5.95 -26.94
N PRO A 350 -9.71 5.28 -27.80
CA PRO A 350 -11.01 4.76 -27.41
C PRO A 350 -10.86 3.39 -26.69
N ARG A 351 -10.27 3.37 -25.50
CA ARG A 351 -9.97 2.13 -24.73
C ARG A 351 -11.18 1.23 -24.56
N ASP A 352 -12.34 1.78 -24.23
CA ASP A 352 -13.55 0.98 -24.02
C ASP A 352 -14.04 0.33 -25.32
N GLN A 353 -13.86 1.00 -26.46
CA GLN A 353 -14.17 0.41 -27.76
C GLN A 353 -13.14 -0.66 -28.16
N ILE A 354 -11.86 -0.43 -27.84
CA ILE A 354 -10.78 -1.39 -28.09
C ILE A 354 -10.99 -2.68 -27.29
N LEU A 355 -11.26 -2.57 -25.99
CA LEU A 355 -11.22 -3.68 -25.04
C LEU A 355 -12.61 -4.28 -24.76
N GLY A 356 -13.66 -3.46 -24.76
CA GLY A 356 -15.00 -3.87 -24.32
C GLY A 356 -15.87 -4.53 -25.38
N ASN A 357 -15.64 -4.25 -26.67
CA ASN A 357 -16.49 -4.72 -27.78
C ASN A 357 -18.00 -4.51 -27.53
N GLY A 358 -18.38 -3.32 -27.02
CA GLY A 358 -19.77 -2.98 -26.70
C GLY A 358 -20.26 -3.44 -25.33
N ILE A 359 -19.40 -4.07 -24.52
CA ILE A 359 -19.64 -4.31 -23.09
C ILE A 359 -19.17 -3.08 -22.30
N ASP A 360 -20.00 -2.62 -21.37
CA ASP A 360 -19.66 -1.55 -20.44
C ASP A 360 -18.68 -2.10 -19.39
N LEU A 361 -17.40 -1.76 -19.55
CA LEU A 361 -16.31 -2.21 -18.68
C LEU A 361 -16.42 -1.61 -17.27
N GLU A 362 -16.91 -0.38 -17.12
CA GLU A 362 -17.07 0.24 -15.81
C GLU A 362 -18.24 -0.37 -15.04
N GLN A 363 -19.33 -0.70 -15.73
CA GLN A 363 -20.41 -1.46 -15.13
C GLN A 363 -19.92 -2.84 -14.68
N LEU A 364 -19.21 -3.57 -15.56
CA LEU A 364 -18.68 -4.89 -15.22
C LEU A 364 -17.68 -4.83 -14.05
N ARG A 365 -16.84 -3.80 -13.99
CA ARG A 365 -15.91 -3.54 -12.88
C ARG A 365 -16.67 -3.32 -11.56
N LYS A 366 -17.71 -2.50 -11.57
CA LYS A 366 -18.54 -2.22 -10.38
C LYS A 366 -19.26 -3.49 -9.89
N GLU A 367 -19.72 -4.34 -10.81
CA GLU A 367 -20.34 -5.62 -10.48
C GLU A 367 -19.35 -6.62 -9.87
N THR A 368 -18.08 -6.57 -10.27
CA THR A 368 -17.03 -7.45 -9.73
C THR A 368 -16.38 -6.92 -8.45
N LYS A 369 -16.51 -5.62 -8.17
CA LYS A 369 -15.90 -4.90 -7.03
C LYS A 369 -14.36 -4.91 -7.02
N ILE A 370 -13.75 -5.29 -8.13
CA ILE A 370 -12.30 -5.22 -8.29
C ILE A 370 -11.93 -3.75 -8.52
N VAL A 371 -10.87 -3.31 -7.82
CA VAL A 371 -10.33 -1.94 -7.98
C VAL A 371 -9.94 -1.70 -9.44
N SER A 372 -10.21 -0.49 -9.95
CA SER A 372 -10.02 -0.13 -11.36
C SER A 372 -8.69 -0.57 -11.96
N ARG A 373 -7.56 -0.24 -11.30
CA ARG A 373 -6.23 -0.65 -11.78
C ARG A 373 -6.11 -2.16 -12.00
N GLN A 374 -6.56 -2.95 -11.02
CA GLN A 374 -6.49 -4.40 -11.08
C GLN A 374 -7.44 -4.98 -12.13
N PHE A 375 -8.68 -4.47 -12.21
CA PHE A 375 -9.65 -4.93 -13.20
C PHE A 375 -9.15 -4.74 -14.63
N TYR A 376 -8.63 -3.55 -14.96
CA TYR A 376 -8.11 -3.28 -16.31
C TYR A 376 -6.85 -4.10 -16.63
N ARG A 377 -5.98 -4.37 -15.65
CA ARG A 377 -4.87 -5.33 -15.82
C ARG A 377 -5.38 -6.71 -16.21
N MET A 378 -6.43 -7.21 -15.55
CA MET A 378 -7.02 -8.51 -15.87
C MET A 378 -7.74 -8.55 -17.22
N VAL A 379 -8.41 -7.45 -17.62
CA VAL A 379 -8.97 -7.31 -18.97
C VAL A 379 -7.85 -7.40 -20.02
N GLU A 380 -6.74 -6.70 -19.81
CA GLU A 380 -5.60 -6.72 -20.72
C GLU A 380 -4.95 -8.10 -20.80
N LEU A 381 -4.75 -8.78 -19.66
CA LEU A 381 -4.25 -10.15 -19.57
C LEU A 381 -5.17 -11.15 -20.30
N HIS A 382 -6.49 -11.05 -20.08
CA HIS A 382 -7.47 -11.88 -20.78
C HIS A 382 -7.41 -11.66 -22.29
N LEU A 383 -7.44 -10.40 -22.72
CA LEU A 383 -7.47 -10.08 -24.13
C LEU A 383 -6.16 -10.45 -24.85
N LEU A 384 -5.00 -10.32 -24.20
CA LEU A 384 -3.72 -10.84 -24.72
C LEU A 384 -3.79 -12.34 -24.98
N SER A 385 -4.40 -13.11 -24.05
CA SER A 385 -4.55 -14.56 -24.19
C SER A 385 -5.36 -14.98 -25.42
N THR A 386 -6.25 -14.11 -25.92
CA THR A 386 -7.05 -14.36 -27.13
C THR A 386 -6.29 -14.12 -28.45
N ILE A 387 -5.04 -13.64 -28.37
CA ILE A 387 -4.15 -13.39 -29.51
C ILE A 387 -3.13 -14.54 -29.56
N PRO A 388 -2.92 -15.21 -30.71
CA PRO A 388 -1.91 -16.29 -30.81
C PRO A 388 -0.50 -15.78 -30.48
N PRO A 389 0.34 -16.57 -29.77
CA PRO A 389 1.71 -16.17 -29.40
C PRO A 389 2.56 -15.66 -30.56
N ASN A 390 2.47 -16.33 -31.72
CA ASN A 390 3.20 -15.94 -32.95
C ASN A 390 2.84 -14.54 -33.49
N ASN A 391 1.75 -13.93 -33.00
CA ASN A 391 1.30 -12.60 -33.38
C ASN A 391 1.65 -11.53 -32.33
N ARG A 392 2.17 -11.90 -31.14
CA ARG A 392 2.48 -11.00 -30.02
C ARG A 392 3.88 -10.37 -30.11
N SER A 393 4.32 -9.98 -31.32
CA SER A 393 5.68 -9.43 -31.54
C SER A 393 5.66 -8.02 -32.12
N ARG A 394 6.47 -7.11 -31.54
CA ARG A 394 6.67 -5.74 -32.03
C ARG A 394 7.15 -5.67 -33.47
N SER A 395 7.98 -6.62 -33.91
CA SER A 395 8.45 -6.73 -35.30
C SER A 395 7.30 -6.80 -36.31
N ARG A 396 6.14 -7.27 -35.85
CA ARG A 396 4.91 -7.37 -36.62
C ARG A 396 4.03 -6.13 -36.52
N ILE A 397 4.46 -4.93 -36.09
CA ILE A 397 3.52 -3.79 -35.85
C ILE A 397 3.63 -2.63 -36.85
N THR A 398 4.63 -2.60 -37.72
CA THR A 398 5.14 -1.39 -38.41
C THR A 398 4.20 -0.61 -39.37
N ARG A 399 2.89 -0.88 -39.49
CA ARG A 399 1.81 -0.02 -40.08
C ARG A 399 0.43 -0.75 -40.12
N LYS A 400 -0.23 -1.01 -38.98
CA LYS A 400 -1.19 -2.14 -38.90
C LYS A 400 -2.65 -1.94 -38.46
N ALA A 401 -3.17 -0.73 -38.29
CA ALA A 401 -4.65 -0.57 -38.32
C ALA A 401 -5.26 -1.15 -39.63
N LYS A 402 -4.45 -1.25 -40.70
CA LYS A 402 -4.80 -1.77 -42.03
C LYS A 402 -4.14 -3.11 -42.38
N SER A 403 -3.57 -3.85 -41.41
CA SER A 403 -3.01 -5.18 -41.68
C SER A 403 -4.06 -6.10 -42.29
N SER A 404 -3.70 -6.99 -43.22
CA SER A 404 -4.63 -8.02 -43.72
C SER A 404 -4.89 -9.12 -42.67
N ASN A 405 -3.89 -9.43 -41.83
CA ASN A 405 -4.02 -10.40 -40.75
C ASN A 405 -4.75 -9.79 -39.54
N GLU A 406 -5.87 -10.40 -39.14
CA GLU A 406 -6.71 -9.94 -38.04
C GLU A 406 -6.03 -9.97 -36.67
N ASN A 407 -5.24 -11.01 -36.38
CA ASN A 407 -4.55 -11.13 -35.10
C ASN A 407 -3.45 -10.07 -34.94
N ASP A 408 -2.79 -9.69 -36.04
CA ASP A 408 -1.86 -8.56 -36.02
C ASP A 408 -2.58 -7.22 -35.74
N ARG A 409 -3.82 -7.03 -36.26
CA ARG A 409 -4.64 -5.83 -35.95
C ARG A 409 -5.04 -5.81 -34.48
N ARG A 410 -5.52 -6.94 -33.96
CA ARG A 410 -5.90 -7.10 -32.55
C ARG A 410 -4.71 -6.83 -31.63
N TYR A 411 -3.53 -7.35 -31.94
CA TYR A 411 -2.32 -7.09 -31.17
C TYR A 411 -1.90 -5.61 -31.19
N TYR A 412 -2.03 -4.93 -32.34
CA TYR A 412 -1.80 -3.49 -32.42
C TYR A 412 -2.75 -2.70 -31.50
N PHE A 413 -4.05 -2.98 -31.55
CA PHE A 413 -5.03 -2.30 -30.70
C PHE A 413 -4.85 -2.63 -29.21
N TRP A 414 -4.55 -3.88 -28.88
CA TRP A 414 -4.22 -4.28 -27.52
C TRP A 414 -3.02 -3.50 -26.97
N ARG A 415 -1.90 -3.42 -27.71
CA ARG A 415 -0.74 -2.61 -27.32
C ARG A 415 -1.09 -1.13 -27.24
N LEU A 416 -1.95 -0.61 -28.10
CA LEU A 416 -2.38 0.80 -28.05
C LEU A 416 -3.17 1.10 -26.76
N ALA A 417 -4.10 0.22 -26.39
CA ALA A 417 -4.86 0.37 -25.13
C ALA A 417 -3.97 0.21 -23.90
N LEU A 418 -3.02 -0.72 -23.92
CA LEU A 418 -2.05 -0.92 -22.84
C LEU A 418 -1.10 0.29 -22.73
N LYS A 419 -0.58 0.79 -23.85
CA LYS A 419 0.21 2.03 -23.90
C LYS A 419 -0.54 3.20 -23.32
N HIS A 420 -1.82 3.37 -23.66
CA HIS A 420 -2.60 4.45 -23.07
C HIS A 420 -2.70 4.29 -21.55
N ARG A 421 -2.92 3.08 -21.00
CA ARG A 421 -2.94 2.89 -19.54
C ARG A 421 -1.60 3.25 -18.90
N ILE A 422 -0.50 2.71 -19.43
CA ILE A 422 0.85 2.95 -18.90
C ILE A 422 1.22 4.43 -19.04
N TYR A 423 0.87 5.05 -20.18
CA TYR A 423 1.06 6.49 -20.39
C TYR A 423 0.24 7.28 -19.38
N SER A 424 -1.05 7.03 -19.19
CA SER A 424 -1.87 7.74 -18.20
C SER A 424 -1.37 7.55 -16.77
N GLN A 425 -0.81 6.38 -16.44
CA GLN A 425 -0.24 6.12 -15.12
C GLN A 425 1.09 6.84 -14.90
N ASN A 426 1.88 7.01 -15.96
CA ASN A 426 3.20 7.61 -15.90
C ASN A 426 3.23 8.95 -16.65
N ALA A 427 2.08 9.63 -16.77
CA ALA A 427 1.92 10.77 -17.67
C ALA A 427 2.88 11.89 -17.28
N ASP A 428 2.93 12.18 -15.97
CA ASP A 428 3.82 13.18 -15.42
C ASP A 428 5.31 12.81 -15.63
N ALA A 429 5.69 11.55 -15.40
CA ALA A 429 7.06 11.07 -15.63
C ALA A 429 7.49 11.11 -17.10
N LEU A 430 6.60 10.75 -18.02
CA LEU A 430 6.85 10.76 -19.47
C LEU A 430 6.87 12.19 -20.02
N ASP A 431 6.06 13.10 -19.48
CA ASP A 431 6.02 14.49 -19.93
C ASP A 431 7.31 15.26 -19.58
N GLN A 432 8.02 14.87 -18.51
CA GLN A 432 9.32 15.45 -18.12
C GLN A 432 10.49 15.12 -19.06
N MET A 433 10.39 14.09 -19.90
CA MET A 433 11.53 13.67 -20.72
C MET A 433 11.61 14.54 -21.99
N GLU A 434 12.61 15.39 -22.19
CA GLU A 434 12.60 16.33 -23.33
C GLU A 434 12.61 15.64 -24.71
N ASP A 435 13.29 14.50 -24.82
CA ASP A 435 13.36 13.76 -26.08
C ASP A 435 12.11 12.90 -26.29
N SER A 436 11.33 13.26 -27.31
CA SER A 436 10.17 12.49 -27.76
C SER A 436 10.51 11.05 -28.15
N ALA A 437 11.73 10.78 -28.64
CA ALA A 437 12.18 9.43 -28.96
C ALA A 437 12.42 8.61 -27.69
N GLU A 438 13.07 9.21 -26.68
CA GLU A 438 13.28 8.59 -25.37
C GLU A 438 11.96 8.29 -24.64
N ARG A 439 10.99 9.22 -24.69
CA ARG A 439 9.62 8.99 -24.16
C ARG A 439 9.00 7.75 -24.77
N VAL A 440 9.06 7.67 -26.10
CA VAL A 440 8.49 6.55 -26.85
C VAL A 440 9.22 5.27 -26.49
N GLU A 441 10.55 5.29 -26.37
CA GLU A 441 11.35 4.12 -26.00
C GLU A 441 11.04 3.62 -24.59
N LYS A 442 10.99 4.50 -23.58
CA LYS A 442 10.64 4.13 -22.20
C LYS A 442 9.21 3.62 -22.07
N LEU A 443 8.25 4.26 -22.74
CA LEU A 443 6.88 3.75 -22.78
C LEU A 443 6.81 2.38 -23.46
N GLU A 444 7.54 2.18 -24.56
CA GLU A 444 7.59 0.87 -25.22
C GLU A 444 8.25 -0.20 -24.35
N SER A 445 9.33 0.14 -23.63
CA SER A 445 10.01 -0.73 -22.68
C SER A 445 9.06 -1.16 -21.56
N ALA A 446 8.34 -0.21 -20.95
CA ALA A 446 7.36 -0.50 -19.90
C ALA A 446 6.21 -1.40 -20.40
N VAL A 447 5.76 -1.20 -21.65
CA VAL A 447 4.74 -2.08 -22.28
C VAL A 447 5.30 -3.47 -22.53
N ASP A 448 6.58 -3.58 -22.91
CA ASP A 448 7.25 -4.87 -23.11
C ASP A 448 7.40 -5.62 -21.78
N SER A 449 7.89 -4.97 -20.72
CA SER A 449 7.96 -5.58 -19.39
C SER A 449 6.60 -6.04 -18.87
N GLN A 450 5.54 -5.23 -19.08
CA GLN A 450 4.18 -5.61 -18.69
C GLN A 450 3.65 -6.79 -19.54
N GLN A 451 4.01 -6.86 -20.82
CA GLN A 451 3.64 -7.99 -21.67
C GLN A 451 4.36 -9.27 -21.23
N GLU A 452 5.65 -9.20 -20.91
CA GLU A 452 6.45 -10.31 -20.39
C GLU A 452 5.85 -10.86 -19.09
N GLU A 453 5.50 -9.97 -18.15
CA GLU A 453 4.78 -10.32 -16.92
C GLU A 453 3.47 -11.06 -17.24
N PHE A 454 2.66 -10.55 -18.18
CA PHE A 454 1.42 -11.23 -18.58
C PHE A 454 1.66 -12.58 -19.24
N GLU A 455 2.70 -12.74 -20.04
CA GLU A 455 3.06 -14.02 -20.65
C GLU A 455 3.47 -15.04 -19.57
N GLU A 456 4.27 -14.64 -18.59
CA GLU A 456 4.60 -15.46 -17.42
C GLU A 456 3.34 -15.88 -16.66
N ARG A 457 2.39 -14.96 -16.43
CA ARG A 457 1.10 -15.28 -15.78
C ARG A 457 0.26 -16.25 -16.62
N LEU A 458 0.25 -16.13 -17.95
CA LEU A 458 -0.46 -17.07 -18.82
C LEU A 458 0.14 -18.48 -18.77
N GLU A 459 1.47 -18.60 -18.82
CA GLU A 459 2.14 -19.89 -18.62
C GLU A 459 1.86 -20.46 -17.23
N GLY A 460 1.88 -19.61 -16.21
CA GLY A 460 1.55 -19.98 -14.84
C GLY A 460 0.12 -20.50 -14.68
N LEU A 461 -0.85 -19.93 -15.43
CA LEU A 461 -2.23 -20.40 -15.45
C LEU A 461 -2.34 -21.79 -16.11
N GLU A 462 -1.65 -22.00 -17.22
CA GLU A 462 -1.64 -23.30 -17.91
C GLU A 462 -1.06 -24.41 -17.02
N LYS A 463 0.07 -24.15 -16.36
CA LYS A 463 0.68 -25.08 -15.38
C LYS A 463 -0.28 -25.41 -14.23
N ARG A 464 -1.01 -24.42 -13.72
CA ARG A 464 -1.99 -24.64 -12.63
C ARG A 464 -3.19 -25.45 -13.10
N LEU A 465 -3.67 -25.23 -14.31
CA LEU A 465 -4.75 -26.01 -14.91
C LEU A 465 -4.35 -27.47 -15.15
N SER A 466 -3.12 -27.72 -15.60
CA SER A 466 -2.62 -29.09 -15.76
C SER A 466 -2.51 -29.82 -14.42
N LEU A 467 -1.95 -29.16 -13.40
CA LEU A 467 -1.86 -29.73 -12.05
C LEU A 467 -3.24 -30.01 -11.44
N ALA A 468 -4.22 -29.13 -11.67
CA ALA A 468 -5.60 -29.33 -11.21
C ALA A 468 -6.34 -30.45 -11.96
N ALA A 469 -5.94 -30.77 -13.20
CA ALA A 469 -6.50 -31.89 -13.96
C ALA A 469 -5.94 -33.25 -13.49
N ASP A 470 -4.70 -33.26 -12.99
CA ASP A 470 -4.05 -34.44 -12.41
C ASP A 470 -4.57 -34.74 -10.98
N ASP A 471 -4.89 -33.69 -10.20
CA ASP A 471 -5.56 -33.78 -8.90
C ASP A 471 -7.10 -33.89 -9.09
N ALA A 472 -7.57 -35.04 -9.57
CA ALA A 472 -9.00 -35.34 -9.75
C ALA A 472 -9.79 -35.45 -8.41
N ALA A 473 -9.84 -34.36 -7.65
CA ALA A 473 -10.65 -34.17 -6.46
C ALA A 473 -10.97 -32.69 -6.13
N VAL A 474 -10.87 -31.76 -7.09
CA VAL A 474 -11.32 -30.37 -6.87
C VAL A 474 -12.81 -30.23 -7.24
N PRO A 475 -13.66 -29.63 -6.37
CA PRO A 475 -15.09 -29.51 -6.64
C PRO A 475 -15.36 -28.64 -7.87
N LYS A 476 -16.37 -29.02 -8.65
CA LYS A 476 -16.99 -28.14 -9.64
C LYS A 476 -17.34 -26.80 -8.97
N ALA A 477 -17.03 -25.70 -9.65
CA ALA A 477 -17.43 -24.36 -9.24
C ALA A 477 -18.87 -24.37 -8.69
N PRO A 478 -19.12 -23.87 -7.46
CA PRO A 478 -20.46 -23.84 -6.92
C PRO A 478 -21.34 -22.92 -7.77
N GLY A 479 -22.57 -23.39 -8.01
CA GLY A 479 -23.51 -22.80 -8.95
C GLY A 479 -23.66 -21.29 -8.77
N ILE A 480 -23.35 -20.55 -9.83
CA ILE A 480 -23.73 -19.16 -9.99
C ILE A 480 -25.26 -19.09 -9.85
N VAL A 481 -25.73 -18.40 -8.80
CA VAL A 481 -27.12 -18.00 -8.66
C VAL A 481 -27.48 -17.18 -9.90
N LYS A 482 -28.33 -17.74 -10.77
CA LYS A 482 -28.77 -17.11 -12.02
C LYS A 482 -29.50 -15.80 -11.71
N ALA A 483 -28.81 -14.67 -11.81
CA ALA A 483 -29.46 -13.38 -11.91
C ALA A 483 -30.14 -13.26 -13.28
N LYS A 484 -31.46 -13.02 -13.27
CA LYS A 484 -32.31 -12.88 -14.46
C LYS A 484 -31.90 -11.63 -15.25
N LEU A 485 -31.36 -11.84 -16.45
CA LEU A 485 -30.96 -10.79 -17.39
C LEU A 485 -32.17 -10.30 -18.19
N VAL A 486 -32.52 -9.01 -18.09
CA VAL A 486 -33.45 -8.34 -19.02
C VAL A 486 -32.62 -7.58 -20.07
N ARG A 487 -32.90 -7.86 -21.35
CA ARG A 487 -32.22 -7.28 -22.52
C ARG A 487 -32.90 -5.99 -22.99
N SER A 488 -32.14 -4.98 -23.40
CA SER A 488 -32.51 -3.96 -24.41
C SER A 488 -31.30 -3.04 -24.65
N SER A 489 -30.51 -3.26 -25.70
CA SER A 489 -30.54 -2.64 -27.04
C SER A 489 -30.12 -1.15 -27.12
N THR A 490 -29.06 -0.99 -27.90
CA THR A 490 -28.30 0.16 -28.39
C THR A 490 -29.14 1.27 -29.05
N LYS A 491 -28.86 2.54 -28.75
CA LYS A 491 -28.39 3.60 -29.69
C LYS A 491 -28.60 5.04 -29.17
N PHE A 492 -27.66 5.90 -29.60
CA PHE A 492 -27.68 7.36 -29.76
C PHE A 492 -27.08 8.26 -28.68
N ALA A 493 -26.34 9.21 -29.23
CA ALA A 493 -25.44 10.16 -28.62
C ALA A 493 -25.96 11.59 -28.77
N ASN A 494 -25.36 12.46 -27.96
CA ASN A 494 -25.13 13.90 -28.10
C ASN A 494 -26.10 14.95 -27.50
N GLN A 495 -25.40 15.88 -26.82
CA GLN A 495 -25.66 17.29 -26.51
C GLN A 495 -26.60 17.62 -25.35
N ILE A 496 -26.07 18.34 -24.35
CA ILE A 496 -26.07 19.82 -24.29
C ILE A 496 -25.01 20.28 -23.25
N LEU A 497 -24.14 21.20 -23.69
CA LEU A 497 -23.30 22.08 -22.85
C LEU A 497 -24.00 23.45 -22.74
N GLN A 498 -23.77 24.16 -21.63
CA GLN A 498 -23.66 25.62 -21.41
C GLN A 498 -24.03 25.90 -19.93
N HIS A 499 -23.41 26.77 -19.14
CA HIS A 499 -22.31 27.74 -19.24
C HIS A 499 -21.94 28.12 -17.79
N LYS A 500 -20.66 28.39 -17.50
CA LYS A 500 -20.22 29.51 -16.63
C LYS A 500 -18.73 29.77 -16.85
N ASP A 501 -18.40 31.05 -17.02
CA ASP A 501 -17.06 31.56 -17.38
C ASP A 501 -16.01 31.31 -16.27
N PRO A 502 -14.82 30.76 -16.58
CA PRO A 502 -13.80 30.37 -15.61
C PRO A 502 -12.46 31.08 -15.90
N THR A 503 -12.14 32.21 -15.27
CA THR A 503 -10.86 32.90 -15.60
C THR A 503 -9.97 33.31 -14.44
N MET A 504 -10.31 32.96 -13.19
CA MET A 504 -9.32 32.98 -12.08
C MET A 504 -9.25 31.70 -11.23
N ALA A 505 -10.28 30.85 -11.22
CA ALA A 505 -10.32 29.63 -10.41
C ALA A 505 -9.58 28.41 -11.02
N ASN A 506 -8.82 28.59 -12.10
CA ASN A 506 -8.31 27.48 -12.94
C ASN A 506 -6.79 27.50 -13.17
N ARG A 507 -6.02 28.28 -12.38
CA ARG A 507 -4.56 28.21 -12.43
C ARG A 507 -4.08 26.97 -11.67
N GLN A 508 -3.39 26.07 -12.37
CA GLN A 508 -2.70 24.95 -11.75
C GLN A 508 -1.36 25.42 -11.17
N PHE A 509 -1.11 25.13 -9.90
CA PHE A 509 0.16 25.39 -9.20
C PHE A 509 1.07 24.17 -9.27
N ASN A 510 2.35 24.43 -9.50
CA ASN A 510 3.39 23.42 -9.61
C ASN A 510 4.35 23.53 -8.43
N ILE A 511 4.61 22.45 -7.71
CA ILE A 511 5.56 22.45 -6.60
C ILE A 511 6.66 21.41 -6.80
N ALA A 512 7.91 21.77 -6.47
CA ALA A 512 9.03 20.82 -6.40
C ALA A 512 9.33 20.53 -4.93
N VAL A 513 9.61 19.27 -4.59
CA VAL A 513 9.85 18.86 -3.19
C VAL A 513 11.27 18.31 -3.04
N LEU A 514 12.01 18.82 -2.05
CA LEU A 514 13.37 18.37 -1.72
C LEU A 514 13.34 17.48 -0.48
N ILE A 515 13.95 16.30 -0.54
CA ILE A 515 13.93 15.28 0.53
C ILE A 515 15.29 14.64 0.80
N SER A 516 15.52 14.11 1.99
CA SER A 516 16.74 13.34 2.32
C SER A 516 16.50 11.98 3.00
N GLY A 517 15.25 11.59 3.29
CA GLY A 517 14.96 10.40 4.13
C GLY A 517 13.62 9.73 3.83
N ASN A 518 12.91 9.29 4.89
CA ASN A 518 11.67 8.51 4.81
C ASN A 518 10.56 9.19 3.98
N GLY A 519 10.47 10.52 4.04
CA GLY A 519 9.53 11.29 3.23
C GLY A 519 8.08 11.25 3.74
N SER A 520 7.85 11.17 5.05
CA SER A 520 6.52 11.29 5.66
C SER A 520 5.86 12.64 5.35
N ASN A 521 6.61 13.74 5.47
CA ASN A 521 6.15 15.07 5.08
C ASN A 521 5.88 15.19 3.57
N LEU A 522 6.63 14.46 2.73
CA LEU A 522 6.32 14.34 1.30
C LEU A 522 5.00 13.60 1.08
N GLN A 523 4.74 12.51 1.83
CA GLN A 523 3.46 11.78 1.76
C GLN A 523 2.28 12.70 2.08
N ALA A 524 2.38 13.52 3.13
CA ALA A 524 1.33 14.49 3.48
C ALA A 524 1.02 15.45 2.33
N LEU A 525 2.05 15.94 1.61
CA LEU A 525 1.86 16.79 0.43
C LEU A 525 1.25 16.04 -0.76
N ILE A 526 1.65 14.78 -1.00
CA ILE A 526 1.08 13.90 -2.03
C ILE A 526 -0.43 13.71 -1.77
N ASP A 527 -0.77 13.33 -0.55
CA ASP A 527 -2.15 13.06 -0.13
C ASP A 527 -3.00 14.33 -0.18
N ALA A 528 -2.43 15.48 0.19
CA ALA A 528 -3.11 16.77 0.11
C ALA A 528 -3.40 17.20 -1.34
N CYS A 529 -2.49 16.93 -2.28
CA CYS A 529 -2.75 17.15 -3.71
C CYS A 529 -3.84 16.19 -4.23
N ALA A 530 -3.80 14.92 -3.84
CA ALA A 530 -4.73 13.89 -4.32
C ALA A 530 -6.16 14.07 -3.76
N SER A 531 -6.29 14.48 -2.49
CA SER A 531 -7.57 14.71 -1.81
C SER A 531 -8.20 16.07 -2.13
N GLY A 532 -7.43 17.00 -2.71
CA GLY A 532 -7.86 18.37 -2.98
C GLY A 532 -7.71 19.34 -1.79
N ALA A 533 -7.04 18.93 -0.69
CA ALA A 533 -6.67 19.83 0.40
C ALA A 533 -5.68 20.93 -0.06
N LEU A 534 -4.87 20.63 -1.08
CA LEU A 534 -4.15 21.61 -1.89
C LEU A 534 -4.85 21.72 -3.26
N PRO A 535 -5.85 22.61 -3.42
CA PRO A 535 -6.63 22.69 -4.65
C PRO A 535 -5.76 23.11 -5.82
N ASN A 536 -6.03 22.55 -7.00
CA ASN A 536 -5.32 22.86 -8.25
C ASN A 536 -3.79 22.77 -8.15
N THR A 537 -3.24 21.94 -7.27
CA THR A 537 -1.79 21.84 -7.02
C THR A 537 -1.28 20.46 -7.42
N ARG A 538 -0.11 20.40 -8.05
CA ARG A 538 0.60 19.15 -8.36
C ARG A 538 2.07 19.26 -7.96
N ILE A 539 2.61 18.17 -7.42
CA ILE A 539 4.05 18.00 -7.23
C ILE A 539 4.67 17.62 -8.57
N THR A 540 5.50 18.49 -9.15
CA THR A 540 6.12 18.27 -10.46
C THR A 540 7.37 17.42 -10.40
N HIS A 541 8.13 17.52 -9.31
CA HIS A 541 9.40 16.82 -9.17
C HIS A 541 9.76 16.63 -7.71
N VAL A 542 10.33 15.47 -7.38
CA VAL A 542 10.92 15.18 -6.08
C VAL A 542 12.42 14.95 -6.26
N ILE A 543 13.25 15.74 -5.58
CA ILE A 543 14.70 15.61 -5.65
C ILE A 543 15.22 15.11 -4.30
N SER A 544 16.01 14.03 -4.32
CA SER A 544 16.72 13.56 -3.14
C SER A 544 18.22 13.62 -3.30
N ASN A 545 18.91 13.97 -2.22
CA ASN A 545 20.36 13.82 -2.10
C ASN A 545 20.81 12.45 -1.61
N ARG A 546 19.88 11.53 -1.28
CA ARG A 546 20.18 10.15 -0.87
C ARG A 546 19.46 9.15 -1.78
N LYS A 547 20.21 8.20 -2.34
CA LYS A 547 19.67 7.21 -3.29
C LYS A 547 18.67 6.26 -2.63
N ALA A 548 18.92 5.93 -1.36
CA ALA A 548 18.08 5.04 -0.56
C ALA A 548 16.98 5.78 0.22
N ALA A 549 16.71 7.06 -0.08
CA ALA A 549 15.62 7.77 0.58
C ALA A 549 14.28 7.13 0.17
N TYR A 550 13.55 6.55 1.13
CA TYR A 550 12.24 5.95 0.88
C TYR A 550 11.22 6.96 0.34
N GLY A 551 11.43 8.27 0.55
CA GLY A 551 10.62 9.30 -0.09
C GLY A 551 10.69 9.29 -1.63
N LEU A 552 11.77 8.76 -2.23
CA LEU A 552 11.83 8.53 -3.69
C LEU A 552 10.85 7.42 -4.12
N GLU A 553 10.72 6.37 -3.33
CA GLU A 553 9.74 5.30 -3.56
C GLU A 553 8.31 5.83 -3.40
N ARG A 554 8.05 6.68 -2.39
CA ARG A 554 6.74 7.36 -2.22
C ARG A 554 6.38 8.22 -3.43
N ALA A 555 7.34 9.02 -3.91
CA ALA A 555 7.17 9.82 -5.11
C ALA A 555 6.92 8.96 -6.35
N ALA A 556 7.69 7.88 -6.54
CA ALA A 556 7.52 6.95 -7.66
C ALA A 556 6.15 6.24 -7.62
N LYS A 557 5.70 5.79 -6.44
CA LYS A 557 4.36 5.21 -6.23
C LYS A 557 3.24 6.20 -6.58
N ALA A 558 3.44 7.48 -6.26
CA ALA A 558 2.54 8.57 -6.62
C ALA A 558 2.72 9.08 -8.07
N SER A 559 3.58 8.42 -8.86
CA SER A 559 3.89 8.78 -10.25
C SER A 559 4.51 10.17 -10.43
N ILE A 560 5.18 10.67 -9.38
CA ILE A 560 5.89 11.94 -9.38
C ILE A 560 7.33 11.72 -9.86
N PRO A 561 7.80 12.48 -10.87
CA PRO A 561 9.18 12.42 -11.33
C PRO A 561 10.20 12.58 -10.21
N THR A 562 11.24 11.75 -10.21
CA THR A 562 12.27 11.77 -9.17
C THR A 562 13.67 12.02 -9.74
N THR A 563 14.50 12.81 -9.05
CA THR A 563 15.93 12.92 -9.31
C THR A 563 16.74 12.58 -8.08
N TYR A 564 17.76 11.73 -8.24
CA TYR A 564 18.80 11.56 -7.25
C TYR A 564 19.99 12.48 -7.58
N HIS A 565 20.28 13.44 -6.70
CA HIS A 565 21.35 14.43 -6.87
C HIS A 565 22.32 14.39 -5.69
N ASN A 566 23.47 13.73 -5.85
CA ASN A 566 24.41 13.48 -4.76
C ASN A 566 25.56 14.50 -4.71
N LEU A 567 25.97 14.89 -3.49
CA LEU A 567 27.13 15.74 -3.26
C LEU A 567 28.49 15.00 -3.37
N VAL A 568 28.53 13.67 -3.19
CA VAL A 568 29.78 12.87 -3.19
C VAL A 568 30.62 13.06 -4.47
N PRO A 569 30.06 13.05 -5.70
CA PRO A 569 30.84 13.29 -6.92
C PRO A 569 31.58 14.63 -6.91
N TYR A 570 30.95 15.69 -6.42
CA TYR A 570 31.53 17.04 -6.33
C TYR A 570 32.67 17.11 -5.31
N LYS A 571 32.50 16.48 -4.14
CA LYS A 571 33.56 16.36 -3.13
C LYS A 571 34.78 15.61 -3.67
N LYS A 572 34.58 14.62 -4.54
CA LYS A 572 35.67 13.88 -5.19
C LYS A 572 36.39 14.71 -6.25
N GLN A 573 35.67 15.61 -6.96
CA GLN A 573 36.26 16.52 -7.94
C GLN A 573 37.04 17.65 -7.27
N HIS A 574 36.61 18.09 -6.09
CA HIS A 574 37.22 19.18 -5.32
C HIS A 574 37.60 18.73 -3.89
N PRO A 575 38.53 17.76 -3.74
CA PRO A 575 38.86 17.19 -2.44
C PRO A 575 39.53 18.18 -1.47
N SER A 576 40.12 19.26 -2.00
CA SER A 576 40.82 20.30 -1.24
C SER A 576 39.99 21.57 -1.03
N ASP A 577 38.78 21.64 -1.60
CA ASP A 577 37.93 22.83 -1.55
C ASP A 577 36.45 22.41 -1.48
N ILE A 578 35.99 22.13 -0.26
CA ILE A 578 34.63 21.66 0.01
C ILE A 578 33.60 22.74 -0.32
N ASP A 579 33.96 24.02 -0.15
CA ASP A 579 33.05 25.13 -0.42
C ASP A 579 32.78 25.26 -1.93
N LEU A 580 33.81 25.10 -2.76
CA LEU A 580 33.64 25.03 -4.20
C LEU A 580 32.79 23.82 -4.61
N ALA A 581 32.99 22.66 -3.98
CA ALA A 581 32.15 21.47 -4.21
C ALA A 581 30.67 21.72 -3.88
N ARG A 582 30.40 22.41 -2.76
CA ARG A 582 29.03 22.79 -2.34
C ARG A 582 28.40 23.77 -3.31
N GLN A 583 29.14 24.81 -3.71
CA GLN A 583 28.64 25.82 -4.65
C GLN A 583 28.27 25.21 -6.00
N GLN A 584 29.09 24.30 -6.55
CA GLN A 584 28.78 23.62 -7.79
C GLN A 584 27.59 22.66 -7.66
N TYR A 585 27.55 21.86 -6.60
CA TYR A 585 26.42 20.97 -6.33
C TYR A 585 25.09 21.73 -6.24
N ASP A 586 25.07 22.86 -5.53
CA ASP A 586 23.89 23.69 -5.33
C ASP A 586 23.51 24.48 -6.61
N ALA A 587 24.50 24.91 -7.40
CA ALA A 587 24.26 25.51 -8.72
C ALA A 587 23.60 24.50 -9.67
N ASP A 588 24.07 23.25 -9.69
CA ASP A 588 23.48 22.18 -10.49
C ASP A 588 22.08 21.81 -9.98
N LEU A 589 21.86 21.82 -8.67
CA LEU A 589 20.52 21.62 -8.10
C LEU A 589 19.54 22.71 -8.56
N ALA A 590 19.96 23.98 -8.54
CA ALA A 590 19.13 25.07 -9.05
C ALA A 590 18.86 24.91 -10.55
N LYS A 591 19.87 24.49 -11.31
CA LYS A 591 19.73 24.21 -12.75
C LYS A 591 18.68 23.11 -13.01
N ILE A 592 18.76 21.98 -12.31
CA ILE A 592 17.78 20.88 -12.40
C ILE A 592 16.35 21.40 -12.18
N ILE A 593 16.15 22.26 -11.17
CA ILE A 593 14.83 22.83 -10.86
C ILE A 593 14.39 23.84 -11.94
N LEU A 594 15.28 24.72 -12.39
CA LEU A 594 14.96 25.76 -13.36
C LEU A 594 14.68 25.22 -14.77
N GLU A 595 15.27 24.08 -15.11
CA GLU A 595 15.09 23.34 -16.36
C GLU A 595 13.90 22.36 -16.30
N SER A 596 13.38 22.05 -15.10
CA SER A 596 12.19 21.21 -14.96
C SER A 596 10.96 21.82 -15.67
N THR A 597 10.14 20.96 -16.29
CA THR A 597 9.01 21.38 -17.12
C THR A 597 7.75 20.58 -16.77
N PRO A 598 6.74 21.16 -16.10
CA PRO A 598 6.58 22.59 -15.85
C PRO A 598 7.44 23.09 -14.70
N ARG A 599 7.96 24.30 -14.86
CA ARG A 599 8.74 25.00 -13.82
C ARG A 599 7.88 25.19 -12.56
N PRO A 600 8.41 24.90 -11.36
CA PRO A 600 7.63 25.04 -10.13
C PRO A 600 7.38 26.51 -9.79
N ASP A 601 6.21 26.79 -9.23
CA ASP A 601 5.85 28.06 -8.59
C ASP A 601 6.42 28.12 -7.14
N LEU A 602 6.63 26.97 -6.51
CA LEU A 602 7.09 26.84 -5.13
C LEU A 602 8.01 25.61 -4.96
N ILE A 603 9.07 25.76 -4.16
CA ILE A 603 9.93 24.67 -3.70
C ILE A 603 9.62 24.40 -2.21
N VAL A 604 9.41 23.14 -1.85
CA VAL A 604 9.14 22.72 -0.47
C VAL A 604 10.25 21.79 0.01
N CYS A 605 11.00 22.21 1.01
CA CYS A 605 11.97 21.36 1.71
C CYS A 605 11.23 20.51 2.75
N ALA A 606 11.06 19.22 2.47
CA ALA A 606 10.35 18.26 3.32
C ALA A 606 11.36 17.25 3.90
N GLY A 607 12.11 17.69 4.92
CA GLY A 607 13.20 16.90 5.50
C GLY A 607 14.46 16.91 4.62
N TRP A 608 14.79 18.05 4.02
CA TRP A 608 16.02 18.27 3.26
C TRP A 608 17.18 18.61 4.21
N MET A 609 18.22 17.78 4.22
CA MET A 609 19.28 17.84 5.23
C MET A 609 20.53 18.62 4.80
N HIS A 610 20.47 19.43 3.73
CA HIS A 610 21.58 20.29 3.30
C HIS A 610 21.19 21.78 3.37
N ILE A 611 22.04 22.60 4.00
CA ILE A 611 21.97 24.05 3.89
C ILE A 611 22.26 24.44 2.43
N VAL A 612 21.39 25.22 1.79
CA VAL A 612 21.59 25.67 0.41
C VAL A 612 22.45 26.93 0.36
N THR A 613 23.42 26.97 -0.56
CA THR A 613 24.30 28.13 -0.76
C THR A 613 23.65 29.22 -1.63
N PRO A 614 24.23 30.44 -1.69
CA PRO A 614 23.75 31.48 -2.60
C PRO A 614 23.72 31.06 -4.08
N ALA A 615 24.58 30.11 -4.48
CA ALA A 615 24.60 29.54 -5.82
C ALA A 615 23.26 28.86 -6.21
N PHE A 616 22.49 28.39 -5.21
CA PHE A 616 21.12 27.91 -5.40
C PHE A 616 20.08 29.03 -5.23
N LEU A 617 20.19 29.82 -4.15
CA LEU A 617 19.16 30.81 -3.77
C LEU A 617 19.01 31.93 -4.80
N THR A 618 20.11 32.50 -5.29
CA THR A 618 20.09 33.64 -6.21
C THR A 618 19.36 33.35 -7.54
N PRO A 619 19.68 32.26 -8.28
CA PRO A 619 18.99 31.99 -9.54
C PRO A 619 17.52 31.58 -9.35
N ILE A 620 17.18 30.89 -8.25
CA ILE A 620 15.78 30.54 -7.94
C ILE A 620 14.94 31.79 -7.63
N ALA A 621 15.48 32.73 -6.83
CA ALA A 621 14.83 34.01 -6.55
C ALA A 621 14.68 34.87 -7.82
N ALA A 622 15.70 34.89 -8.69
CA ALA A 622 15.63 35.60 -9.97
C ALA A 622 14.54 35.04 -10.92
N ALA A 623 14.22 33.75 -10.79
CA ALA A 623 13.13 33.10 -11.51
C ALA A 623 11.74 33.33 -10.87
N GLY A 624 11.67 34.04 -9.74
CA GLY A 624 10.43 34.34 -9.03
C GLY A 624 9.83 33.15 -8.26
N ILE A 625 10.62 32.10 -8.02
CA ILE A 625 10.16 30.87 -7.33
C ILE A 625 10.40 31.03 -5.82
N LYS A 626 9.37 30.77 -5.03
CA LYS A 626 9.47 30.80 -3.56
C LYS A 626 9.99 29.47 -3.03
N ILE A 627 10.60 29.50 -1.86
CA ILE A 627 11.16 28.31 -1.19
C ILE A 627 10.68 28.32 0.26
N ILE A 628 10.07 27.23 0.69
CA ILE A 628 9.69 27.04 2.10
C ILE A 628 10.33 25.79 2.68
N ASN A 629 10.59 25.82 3.99
CA ASN A 629 11.09 24.69 4.74
C ASN A 629 10.22 24.44 5.98
N LEU A 630 10.09 23.17 6.35
CA LEU A 630 9.59 22.78 7.65
C LEU A 630 10.78 22.65 8.61
N HIS A 631 10.68 23.28 9.78
CA HIS A 631 11.63 23.15 10.87
C HIS A 631 10.91 22.83 12.19
N PRO A 632 11.31 21.78 12.93
CA PRO A 632 10.65 21.38 14.18
C PRO A 632 11.12 22.22 15.37
N ALA A 633 11.00 23.55 15.25
CA ALA A 633 11.12 24.50 16.35
C ALA A 633 10.28 25.76 16.06
N LEU A 634 10.07 26.61 17.06
CA LEU A 634 9.47 27.93 16.87
C LEU A 634 10.49 28.94 16.28
N PRO A 635 10.04 30.05 15.67
CA PRO A 635 10.94 31.05 15.10
C PRO A 635 11.94 31.60 16.10
N GLY A 636 13.23 31.56 15.74
CA GLY A 636 14.33 32.00 16.60
C GLY A 636 14.75 30.99 17.68
N GLU A 637 14.09 29.84 17.76
CA GLU A 637 14.41 28.76 18.69
C GLU A 637 15.07 27.58 17.97
N PHE A 638 16.05 26.95 18.60
CA PHE A 638 16.68 25.69 18.18
C PHE A 638 16.99 25.55 16.66
N ALA A 639 17.54 26.58 16.02
CA ALA A 639 17.95 26.52 14.61
C ALA A 639 18.98 25.41 14.35
N GLY A 640 18.94 24.78 13.18
CA GLY A 640 19.83 23.70 12.75
C GLY A 640 19.44 22.30 13.21
N ALA A 641 20.29 21.31 12.92
CA ALA A 641 20.03 19.89 13.19
C ALA A 641 19.81 19.59 14.69
N GLY A 642 19.13 18.46 14.98
CA GLY A 642 18.84 18.02 16.35
C GLY A 642 17.99 19.02 17.14
N ALA A 643 17.06 19.72 16.48
CA ALA A 643 16.21 20.72 17.12
C ALA A 643 15.27 20.10 18.16
N ILE A 644 14.70 18.91 17.86
CA ILE A 644 13.80 18.20 18.78
C ILE A 644 14.53 17.76 20.05
N GLU A 645 15.69 17.10 19.91
CA GLU A 645 16.52 16.68 21.05
C GLU A 645 16.95 17.86 21.92
N ARG A 646 17.36 18.98 21.31
CA ARG A 646 17.73 20.20 22.06
C ARG A 646 16.53 20.82 22.77
N ALA A 647 15.37 20.86 22.15
CA ALA A 647 14.14 21.36 22.77
C ALA A 647 13.69 20.45 23.93
N TRP A 648 13.77 19.14 23.75
CA TRP A 648 13.51 18.16 24.80
C TRP A 648 14.42 18.36 26.00
N LYS A 649 15.74 18.47 25.75
CA LYS A 649 16.74 18.69 26.80
C LYS A 649 16.50 20.00 27.55
N ALA A 650 16.20 21.09 26.85
CA ALA A 650 15.82 22.37 27.47
C ALA A 650 14.52 22.24 28.30
N GLY A 651 13.59 21.40 27.87
CA GLY A 651 12.38 21.08 28.65
C GLY A 651 12.68 20.36 29.97
N GLN A 652 13.56 19.35 29.93
CA GLN A 652 13.92 18.56 31.12
C GLN A 652 14.87 19.31 32.07
N GLU A 653 15.85 20.04 31.54
CA GLU A 653 16.94 20.64 32.34
C GLU A 653 16.68 22.10 32.68
N GLU A 654 16.13 22.88 31.75
CA GLU A 654 15.95 24.34 31.88
C GLU A 654 14.50 24.73 32.16
N GLY A 655 13.58 23.75 32.23
CA GLY A 655 12.18 23.94 32.55
C GLY A 655 11.36 24.59 31.45
N LEU A 656 11.84 24.56 30.19
CA LEU A 656 11.11 25.05 29.04
C LEU A 656 9.77 24.29 28.89
N LYS A 657 8.67 25.03 28.72
CA LYS A 657 7.31 24.43 28.72
C LYS A 657 6.74 24.19 27.33
N ARG A 658 7.41 24.66 26.28
CA ARG A 658 6.95 24.52 24.91
C ARG A 658 8.10 24.47 23.91
N THR A 659 7.82 23.81 22.81
CA THR A 659 8.53 23.89 21.55
C THR A 659 7.49 24.12 20.44
N GLY A 660 7.80 23.84 19.19
CA GLY A 660 6.81 23.86 18.13
C GLY A 660 7.38 23.43 16.80
N VAL A 661 6.58 23.65 15.76
CA VAL A 661 6.97 23.44 14.37
C VAL A 661 6.68 24.74 13.62
N MET A 662 7.58 25.11 12.70
CA MET A 662 7.38 26.25 11.82
C MET A 662 7.55 25.86 10.36
N ILE A 663 6.73 26.48 9.51
CA ILE A 663 7.01 26.58 8.07
C ILE A 663 7.49 27.99 7.81
N HIS A 664 8.65 28.15 7.21
CA HIS A 664 9.25 29.47 6.97
C HIS A 664 9.81 29.60 5.54
N GLU A 665 9.97 30.82 5.05
CA GLU A 665 10.69 31.07 3.79
C GLU A 665 12.19 30.76 3.98
N VAL A 666 12.82 30.14 2.98
CA VAL A 666 14.26 29.81 3.05
C VAL A 666 15.09 31.03 2.60
N ILE A 667 16.01 31.46 3.46
CA ILE A 667 17.02 32.49 3.21
C ILE A 667 18.43 31.91 3.41
N ALA A 668 19.47 32.73 3.27
CA ALA A 668 20.85 32.27 3.43
C ALA A 668 21.16 31.86 4.87
N GLU A 669 20.58 32.55 5.84
CA GLU A 669 20.63 32.24 7.26
C GLU A 669 19.73 31.04 7.59
N VAL A 670 20.30 30.04 8.26
CA VAL A 670 19.62 28.76 8.58
C VAL A 670 18.44 29.01 9.51
N ASP A 671 17.26 28.52 9.12
CA ASP A 671 16.00 28.56 9.88
C ASP A 671 15.60 29.96 10.38
N ALA A 672 16.02 31.02 9.69
CA ALA A 672 15.84 32.41 10.12
C ALA A 672 14.94 33.25 9.19
N GLY A 673 14.33 32.63 8.19
CA GLY A 673 13.40 33.34 7.30
C GLY A 673 12.02 33.55 7.93
N ASP A 674 11.21 34.39 7.29
CA ASP A 674 9.90 34.76 7.81
C ASP A 674 8.98 33.53 7.95
N ALA A 675 8.41 33.37 9.14
CA ALA A 675 7.47 32.29 9.43
C ALA A 675 6.14 32.49 8.67
N VAL A 676 5.72 31.47 7.94
CA VAL A 676 4.46 31.41 7.21
C VAL A 676 3.33 30.93 8.12
N VAL A 677 3.60 29.89 8.91
CA VAL A 677 2.71 29.32 9.90
C VAL A 677 3.54 28.60 10.96
N THR A 678 3.07 28.64 12.20
CA THR A 678 3.69 27.97 13.34
C THR A 678 2.63 27.22 14.12
N GLN A 679 3.04 26.16 14.80
CA GLN A 679 2.21 25.44 15.76
C GLN A 679 3.04 25.17 17.01
N GLU A 680 2.54 25.60 18.17
CA GLU A 680 3.19 25.29 19.45
C GLU A 680 2.90 23.84 19.86
N VAL A 681 3.90 23.19 20.46
CA VAL A 681 3.83 21.84 21.03
C VAL A 681 4.29 21.92 22.48
N GLU A 682 3.46 21.44 23.40
CA GLU A 682 3.79 21.40 24.84
C GLU A 682 4.94 20.43 25.14
N LEU A 683 5.92 20.86 25.94
CA LEU A 683 6.94 20.00 26.51
C LEU A 683 6.47 19.47 27.88
N ARG A 684 6.30 18.17 28.01
CA ARG A 684 5.80 17.54 29.25
C ARG A 684 6.97 17.11 30.14
N GLU A 685 6.81 17.30 31.44
CA GLU A 685 7.81 16.92 32.43
C GLU A 685 7.94 15.39 32.49
N GLY A 686 9.17 14.86 32.37
CA GLY A 686 9.43 13.42 32.38
C GLY A 686 8.99 12.66 31.12
N GLU A 687 8.57 13.35 30.05
CA GLU A 687 8.27 12.74 28.75
C GLU A 687 9.55 12.21 28.08
N ALA A 688 9.47 11.04 27.46
CA ALA A 688 10.58 10.47 26.68
C ALA A 688 10.81 11.26 25.38
N LEU A 689 12.03 11.23 24.84
CA LEU A 689 12.37 11.96 23.61
C LEU A 689 11.52 11.48 22.43
N GLU A 690 11.34 10.16 22.32
CA GLU A 690 10.60 9.48 21.27
C GLU A 690 9.12 9.90 21.26
N ALA A 691 8.53 10.07 22.44
CA ALA A 691 7.14 10.54 22.59
C ALA A 691 6.98 12.01 22.16
N LEU A 692 8.00 12.86 22.38
CA LEU A 692 8.00 14.23 21.85
C LEU A 692 8.17 14.24 20.33
N GLU A 693 9.06 13.41 19.79
CA GLU A 693 9.30 13.27 18.35
C GLU A 693 8.02 12.86 17.62
N GLU A 694 7.29 11.85 18.13
CA GLU A 694 6.01 11.41 17.56
C GLU A 694 4.99 12.55 17.51
N ARG A 695 4.79 13.26 18.63
CA ARG A 695 3.85 14.40 18.71
C ARG A 695 4.24 15.55 17.80
N ILE A 696 5.54 15.80 17.62
CA ILE A 696 6.02 16.79 16.65
C ILE A 696 5.68 16.32 15.24
N HIS A 697 5.97 15.08 14.88
CA HIS A 697 5.68 14.53 13.55
C HIS A 697 4.17 14.52 13.21
N GLU A 698 3.28 14.26 14.17
CA GLU A 698 1.82 14.39 13.98
C GLU A 698 1.43 15.82 13.55
N VAL A 699 2.07 16.83 14.14
CA VAL A 699 1.84 18.24 13.83
C VAL A 699 2.45 18.62 12.48
N GLU A 700 3.64 18.10 12.15
CA GLU A 700 4.36 18.42 10.92
C GLU A 700 3.53 18.19 9.65
N HIS A 701 2.80 17.07 9.58
CA HIS A 701 2.07 16.68 8.36
C HIS A 701 0.94 17.65 8.04
N GLY A 702 0.18 18.08 9.05
CA GLY A 702 -0.86 19.09 8.86
C GLY A 702 -0.27 20.47 8.56
N LEU A 703 0.83 20.82 9.24
CA LEU A 703 1.43 22.14 9.15
C LEU A 703 2.12 22.39 7.80
N ILE A 704 2.81 21.38 7.24
CA ILE A 704 3.47 21.51 5.93
C ILE A 704 2.46 21.71 4.80
N VAL A 705 1.30 21.06 4.88
CA VAL A 705 0.19 21.24 3.93
C VAL A 705 -0.38 22.65 4.05
N GLU A 706 -0.67 23.10 5.28
CA GLU A 706 -1.21 24.45 5.53
C GLU A 706 -0.24 25.55 5.11
N GLY A 707 1.06 25.40 5.42
CA GLY A 707 2.10 26.34 5.01
C GLY A 707 2.23 26.43 3.50
N THR A 708 2.22 25.28 2.81
CA THR A 708 2.22 25.20 1.34
C THR A 708 1.00 25.93 0.76
N ARG A 709 -0.20 25.67 1.29
CA ARG A 709 -1.45 26.32 0.87
C ARG A 709 -1.40 27.84 1.00
N ARG A 710 -0.90 28.36 2.13
CA ARG A 710 -0.78 29.81 2.37
C ARG A 710 0.16 30.49 1.38
N VAL A 711 1.30 29.87 1.06
CA VAL A 711 2.25 30.45 0.10
C VAL A 711 1.68 30.43 -1.32
N LEU A 712 1.04 29.33 -1.73
CA LEU A 712 0.37 29.28 -3.04
C LEU A 712 -0.75 30.33 -3.15
N GLY A 713 -1.49 30.58 -2.07
CA GLY A 713 -2.47 31.67 -2.01
C GLY A 713 -1.86 33.06 -2.20
N ARG A 714 -0.65 33.31 -1.68
CA ARG A 714 0.09 34.57 -1.92
C ARG A 714 0.59 34.68 -3.37
N ILE A 715 0.93 33.56 -4.02
CA ILE A 715 1.47 33.53 -5.39
C ILE A 715 0.36 33.71 -6.45
N GLY A 716 -0.84 33.16 -6.23
CA GLY A 716 -1.89 33.14 -7.25
C GLY A 716 -3.31 33.49 -6.80
N GLY A 717 -3.51 33.97 -5.58
CA GLY A 717 -4.82 34.44 -5.09
C GLY A 717 -5.85 33.34 -4.89
N LEU A 718 -5.46 32.21 -4.27
CA LEU A 718 -6.37 31.16 -3.80
C LEU A 718 -7.15 31.58 -2.55
#